data_AF-A0A4Q5QKC1-F1
#
_entry.id   AF-A0A4Q5QKC1-F1
#
_cell.length_a   1.000
_cell.length_b   1.000
_cell.length_c   1.000
_cell.angle_alpha   90.00
_cell.angle_beta   90.00
_cell.angle_gamma   90.00
#
_symmetry.space_group_name_H-M   'P 1'
#
loop_
_entity.id
_entity.type
_entity.pdbx_description
1 polymer ?
#
loop_
_entity_poly.entity_id
_entity_poly.type
_entity_poly.pdbx_seq_one_letter_code
_entity_poly.pdbx_strand_id
1 'polypeptide(L)'
;MNWIKYWGAGLADAESVNVELSKIANEYKPAYFDLNTGALPQELFKVFWRKKDLDALPANKTGEKEILISQLSFVPKLSHTKAKTDDASVSPFWIPTIITSQNKLKPGNKEYPLIPRTILEPVAKKDIIFSSVACVDEVLAKAEINKDSWTEYYASMQQIFTAITKQNTANYQPKEFFAVKQQLVIIPDDLVTSASYHILQLYKKLSKHTNYPKLLKTIIEEKSPAIQNQYNNAEVFAESASHFGQMNSGFGLSFSQRKAISHFSKLQSGEVLAVNGPPGTGKTTLIQSVIADNFIKAAMKGGDPFVTVASSTNNQAITNIIDSFSKGKSSSLLENRWLERVNSFALYVVSSDPEKIKKSQERGWLYHSFQKNESSLINLETDDYIDKATASFLHKLSLYADTVFTTINFAQDYLQDQVKRYSEKIKESTQQWTDFVSIKEVLLNYKDYTNQDLAKVSDAFFTSEIKEVNNWITKLLEAKQKEPFYYIFSFIKSIKERKRLYYQLVFNECCFDKSNWDFSSTAQLQSTLLNKAELINKAAKKFKAFYSWKNQIEEFKTEHFSIVESSDSFLNKVDTKIRYKNFYYAVHYWEARWIEATKNALDQDNNWKNTENGTKERLKRFAMLCPCFVATFYMLPKMMQ
;
A
#
# COMPACT_ATOMS: atom_id res chain seq x y z
N MET A 1 5.61 17.24 20.46
CA MET A 1 7.08 17.50 20.45
C MET A 1 7.82 16.56 21.40
N ASN A 2 7.33 16.36 22.64
CA ASN A 2 7.87 15.37 23.58
C ASN A 2 7.86 13.94 23.02
N TRP A 3 6.82 13.54 22.27
CA TRP A 3 6.75 12.23 21.60
C TRP A 3 7.90 11.94 20.64
N ILE A 4 8.37 12.92 19.85
CA ILE A 4 9.48 12.73 18.89
C ILE A 4 10.79 12.47 19.64
N LYS A 5 11.03 13.23 20.72
CA LYS A 5 12.20 13.02 21.59
C LYS A 5 12.10 11.68 22.31
N TYR A 6 10.92 11.34 22.83
CA TYR A 6 10.65 10.09 23.53
C TYR A 6 10.83 8.86 22.63
N TRP A 7 10.21 8.83 21.44
CA TRP A 7 10.38 7.71 20.49
C TRP A 7 11.79 7.63 19.94
N GLY A 8 12.44 8.78 19.69
CA GLY A 8 13.83 8.82 19.25
C GLY A 8 14.80 8.27 20.30
N ALA A 9 14.61 8.64 21.57
CA ALA A 9 15.37 8.10 22.70
C ALA A 9 15.10 6.62 22.90
N GLY A 10 13.82 6.21 22.97
CA GLY A 10 13.45 4.81 23.15
C GLY A 10 13.97 3.87 22.04
N LEU A 11 14.05 4.36 20.79
CA LEU A 11 14.66 3.61 19.69
C LEU A 11 16.19 3.54 19.83
N ALA A 12 16.84 4.65 20.22
CA ALA A 12 18.28 4.67 20.47
C ALA A 12 18.64 3.71 21.61
N ASP A 13 17.84 3.69 22.68
CA ASP A 13 18.04 2.82 23.84
C ASP A 13 17.84 1.35 23.46
N ALA A 14 16.78 1.03 22.72
CA ALA A 14 16.46 -0.33 22.28
C ALA A 14 17.55 -0.95 21.39
N GLU A 15 18.25 -0.15 20.59
CA GLU A 15 19.27 -0.61 19.65
C GLU A 15 20.71 -0.39 20.10
N SER A 16 20.92 0.35 21.19
CA SER A 16 22.24 0.79 21.62
C SER A 16 23.26 -0.34 21.77
N VAL A 17 22.83 -1.59 22.05
CA VAL A 17 23.69 -2.78 22.05
C VAL A 17 22.86 -4.07 21.96
N ASN A 18 22.65 -4.64 20.78
CA ASN A 18 22.20 -6.05 20.65
C ASN A 18 23.24 -6.83 19.87
N VAL A 19 24.39 -7.06 20.49
CA VAL A 19 25.47 -7.84 19.90
C VAL A 19 25.27 -9.32 20.24
N GLU A 20 24.91 -10.13 19.25
CA GLU A 20 24.85 -11.58 19.39
C GLU A 20 26.27 -12.14 19.54
N LEU A 21 26.68 -12.43 20.78
CA LEU A 21 28.04 -12.91 21.07
C LEU A 21 28.36 -14.21 20.33
N SER A 22 27.38 -15.06 19.99
CA SER A 22 27.59 -16.29 19.21
C SER A 22 28.10 -16.04 17.79
N LYS A 23 27.72 -14.90 17.17
CA LYS A 23 28.13 -14.51 15.81
C LYS A 23 29.46 -13.74 15.77
N ILE A 24 30.00 -13.35 16.93
CA ILE A 24 31.30 -12.67 17.02
C ILE A 24 32.44 -13.69 16.85
N ALA A 25 33.33 -13.42 15.89
CA ALA A 25 34.54 -14.21 15.67
C ALA A 25 35.44 -14.25 16.91
N ASN A 26 36.14 -15.37 17.12
CA ASN A 26 36.96 -15.58 18.32
C ASN A 26 38.12 -14.57 18.46
N GLU A 27 38.56 -13.95 17.37
CA GLU A 27 39.59 -12.89 17.39
C GLU A 27 39.18 -11.66 18.22
N TYR A 28 37.88 -11.40 18.36
CA TYR A 28 37.32 -10.32 19.18
C TYR A 28 37.05 -10.74 20.64
N LYS A 29 37.42 -11.97 21.00
CA LYS A 29 37.22 -12.57 22.33
C LYS A 29 38.56 -13.02 22.92
N PRO A 30 39.46 -12.07 23.24
CA PRO A 30 40.81 -12.39 23.69
C PRO A 30 40.81 -13.16 25.01
N ALA A 31 41.93 -13.83 25.30
CA ALA A 31 42.23 -14.25 26.67
C ALA A 31 42.27 -13.02 27.59
N TYR A 32 41.98 -13.23 28.88
CA TYR A 32 41.97 -12.15 29.86
C TYR A 32 43.30 -11.38 29.86
N PHE A 33 43.22 -10.05 29.85
CA PHE A 33 44.35 -9.16 30.08
C PHE A 33 43.89 -7.95 30.89
N ASP A 34 44.83 -7.31 31.58
CA ASP A 34 44.52 -6.17 32.44
C ASP A 34 44.30 -4.90 31.60
N LEU A 35 43.06 -4.40 31.61
CA LEU A 35 42.69 -3.15 30.92
C LEU A 35 43.34 -1.93 31.55
N ASN A 36 43.82 -1.98 32.80
CA ASN A 36 44.53 -0.84 33.42
C ASN A 36 45.85 -0.51 32.74
N THR A 37 46.43 -1.45 31.97
CA THR A 37 47.64 -1.21 31.18
C THR A 37 47.47 -0.17 30.09
N GLY A 38 46.23 0.13 29.68
CA GLY A 38 45.92 1.14 28.66
C GLY A 38 46.39 0.77 27.25
N ALA A 39 46.73 -0.49 27.00
CA ALA A 39 47.17 -1.00 25.70
C ALA A 39 46.61 -2.41 25.45
N LEU A 40 46.41 -2.76 24.17
CA LEU A 40 45.98 -4.12 23.81
C LEU A 40 47.20 -5.04 23.65
N PRO A 41 47.07 -6.36 23.88
CA PRO A 41 48.09 -7.32 23.48
C PRO A 41 48.38 -7.21 21.97
N GLN A 42 49.63 -7.39 21.55
CA GLN A 42 50.07 -7.18 20.16
C GLN A 42 49.24 -7.97 19.13
N GLU A 43 48.88 -9.21 19.44
CA GLU A 43 48.06 -10.05 18.55
C GLU A 43 46.64 -9.49 18.38
N LEU A 44 46.06 -8.91 19.42
CA LEU A 44 44.75 -8.29 19.37
C LEU A 44 44.80 -6.92 18.70
N PHE A 45 45.87 -6.14 18.93
CA PHE A 45 46.09 -4.87 18.26
C PHE A 45 46.09 -5.02 16.73
N LYS A 46 46.72 -6.09 16.21
CA LYS A 46 46.74 -6.39 14.77
C LYS A 46 45.36 -6.68 14.16
N VAL A 47 44.39 -7.13 14.97
CA VAL A 47 43.00 -7.34 14.53
C VAL A 47 42.36 -6.00 14.18
N PHE A 48 42.58 -4.96 15.01
CA PHE A 48 42.04 -3.63 14.80
C PHE A 48 42.89 -2.77 13.85
N TRP A 49 44.21 -2.94 13.87
CA TRP A 49 45.17 -2.19 13.05
C TRP A 49 46.00 -3.14 12.20
N ARG A 50 45.54 -3.37 10.96
CA ARG A 50 46.29 -4.19 10.00
C ARG A 50 47.52 -3.41 9.53
N LYS A 51 48.59 -4.13 9.19
CA LYS A 51 49.85 -3.52 8.71
C LYS A 51 49.63 -2.51 7.57
N LYS A 52 48.78 -2.86 6.60
CA LYS A 52 48.41 -1.98 5.48
C LYS A 52 47.71 -0.69 5.92
N ASP A 53 46.90 -0.73 6.98
CA ASP A 53 46.19 0.44 7.50
C ASP A 53 47.16 1.39 8.20
N LEU A 54 48.15 0.83 8.91
CA LEU A 54 49.20 1.60 9.56
C LEU A 54 50.13 2.25 8.53
N ASP A 55 50.52 1.51 7.49
CA ASP A 55 51.38 2.00 6.40
C ASP A 55 50.71 3.12 5.57
N ALA A 56 49.37 3.17 5.56
CA ALA A 56 48.59 4.18 4.84
C ALA A 56 48.39 5.49 5.63
N LEU A 57 48.77 5.54 6.91
CA LEU A 57 48.61 6.75 7.73
C LEU A 57 49.69 7.80 7.37
N PRO A 58 49.33 9.09 7.31
CA PRO A 58 50.30 10.16 7.18
C PRO A 58 51.29 10.14 8.35
N ALA A 59 52.59 10.30 8.08
CA ALA A 59 53.67 10.19 9.07
C ALA A 59 53.49 11.05 10.35
N ASN A 60 52.67 12.10 10.28
CA ASN A 60 52.42 13.04 11.39
C ASN A 60 51.01 12.91 12.01
N LYS A 61 50.24 11.85 11.72
CA LYS A 61 48.90 11.64 12.30
C LYS A 61 48.78 10.30 13.00
N THR A 62 48.36 10.34 14.26
CA THR A 62 47.92 9.15 14.98
C THR A 62 46.53 8.78 14.48
N GLY A 63 46.39 7.57 13.94
CA GLY A 63 45.09 7.04 13.55
C GLY A 63 44.28 6.64 14.79
N GLU A 64 42.97 6.79 14.74
CA GLU A 64 42.06 6.44 15.83
C GLU A 64 40.91 5.59 15.29
N LYS A 65 40.57 4.51 15.99
CA LYS A 65 39.41 3.65 15.71
C LYS A 65 38.56 3.51 16.97
N GLU A 66 37.25 3.64 16.84
CA GLU A 66 36.30 3.41 17.94
C GLU A 66 36.03 1.92 18.11
N ILE A 67 36.10 1.47 19.36
CA ILE A 67 35.83 0.10 19.79
C ILE A 67 34.95 0.11 21.04
N LEU A 68 34.27 -1.00 21.29
CA LEU A 68 33.50 -1.26 22.49
C LEU A 68 34.11 -2.45 23.23
N ILE A 69 34.32 -2.29 24.55
CA ILE A 69 34.90 -3.31 25.42
C ILE A 69 33.87 -3.76 26.44
N SER A 70 33.58 -5.05 26.51
CA SER A 70 32.84 -5.69 27.60
C SER A 70 33.74 -6.68 28.34
N GLN A 71 33.59 -6.77 29.66
CA GLN A 71 34.42 -7.63 30.53
C GLN A 71 33.75 -8.94 30.92
N LEU A 72 32.44 -9.02 30.74
CA LEU A 72 31.66 -10.16 31.18
C LEU A 72 30.47 -10.39 30.27
N SER A 73 30.04 -11.64 30.23
CA SER A 73 28.90 -12.07 29.43
C SER A 73 27.95 -12.88 30.29
N PHE A 74 26.66 -12.66 30.09
CA PHE A 74 25.58 -13.39 30.72
C PHE A 74 25.17 -14.55 29.83
N VAL A 75 25.07 -15.73 30.42
CA VAL A 75 24.69 -16.98 29.76
C VAL A 75 23.50 -17.56 30.51
N PRO A 76 22.39 -17.91 29.85
CA PRO A 76 21.23 -18.50 30.53
C PRO A 76 21.61 -19.76 31.30
N LYS A 77 21.07 -19.96 32.52
CA LYS A 77 21.27 -21.21 33.26
C LYS A 77 20.45 -22.33 32.59
N LEU A 78 21.11 -23.42 32.20
CA LEU A 78 20.45 -24.61 31.65
C LEU A 78 19.55 -25.25 32.73
N SER A 79 18.26 -25.40 32.45
CA SER A 79 17.33 -26.18 33.27
C SER A 79 17.07 -27.53 32.60
N HIS A 80 17.38 -28.64 33.30
CA HIS A 80 17.15 -30.03 32.86
C HIS A 80 17.81 -30.46 31.54
N THR A 81 19.13 -30.26 31.38
CA THR A 81 19.99 -30.86 30.32
C THR A 81 19.55 -30.71 28.86
N LYS A 82 18.47 -29.98 28.57
CA LYS A 82 18.10 -29.52 27.23
C LYS A 82 18.45 -28.05 27.10
N ALA A 83 19.42 -27.75 26.25
CA ALA A 83 19.60 -26.39 25.77
C ALA A 83 18.32 -25.97 25.04
N LYS A 84 17.62 -24.93 25.53
CA LYS A 84 16.72 -24.18 24.66
C LYS A 84 17.61 -23.50 23.62
N THR A 85 17.48 -23.92 22.38
CA THR A 85 18.43 -23.70 21.27
C THR A 85 18.51 -22.26 20.72
N ASP A 86 18.10 -21.21 21.43
CA ASP A 86 18.13 -19.84 20.87
C ASP A 86 18.50 -18.71 21.85
N ASP A 87 18.77 -18.96 23.13
CA ASP A 87 19.09 -17.85 24.05
C ASP A 87 20.57 -17.48 23.96
N ALA A 88 20.87 -16.50 23.09
CA ALA A 88 22.21 -15.97 22.87
C ALA A 88 22.79 -15.34 24.15
N SER A 89 24.04 -15.69 24.47
CA SER A 89 24.80 -15.00 25.51
C SER A 89 24.91 -13.51 25.20
N VAL A 90 24.78 -12.65 26.21
CA VAL A 90 24.74 -11.19 26.06
C VAL A 90 25.77 -10.51 26.97
N SER A 91 26.45 -9.49 26.47
CA SER A 91 27.34 -8.65 27.27
C SER A 91 26.55 -7.44 27.80
N PRO A 92 26.47 -7.23 29.13
CA PRO A 92 25.54 -6.28 29.71
C PRO A 92 26.06 -4.85 29.83
N PHE A 93 27.37 -4.66 29.66
CA PHE A 93 28.01 -3.39 29.95
C PHE A 93 29.19 -3.19 29.01
N TRP A 94 29.04 -2.25 28.08
CA TRP A 94 30.03 -1.96 27.05
C TRP A 94 30.66 -0.59 27.30
N ILE A 95 31.98 -0.55 27.31
CA ILE A 95 32.78 0.63 27.56
C ILE A 95 33.23 1.21 26.21
N PRO A 96 32.73 2.41 25.82
CA PRO A 96 33.22 3.12 24.65
C PRO A 96 34.69 3.47 24.80
N THR A 97 35.50 3.08 23.82
CA THR A 97 36.95 3.21 23.87
C THR A 97 37.51 3.55 22.49
N ILE A 98 38.57 4.35 22.43
CA ILE A 98 39.33 4.59 21.19
C ILE A 98 40.66 3.82 21.27
N ILE A 99 40.98 3.04 20.24
CA ILE A 99 42.29 2.43 20.06
C ILE A 99 43.10 3.23 19.03
N THR A 100 44.21 3.80 19.48
CA THR A 100 45.12 4.57 18.62
C THR A 100 46.05 3.65 17.81
N SER A 101 46.59 4.15 16.69
CA SER A 101 47.60 3.45 15.88
C SER A 101 48.92 3.18 16.62
N GLN A 102 49.09 3.74 17.83
CA GLN A 102 50.22 3.49 18.74
C GLN A 102 49.87 2.46 19.83
N ASN A 103 48.75 1.75 19.69
CA ASN A 103 48.26 0.76 20.65
C ASN A 103 47.96 1.33 22.04
N LYS A 104 47.55 2.61 22.12
CA LYS A 104 47.04 3.23 23.35
C LYS A 104 45.53 3.32 23.33
N LEU A 105 44.91 2.93 24.44
CA LEU A 105 43.49 3.10 24.72
C LEU A 105 43.23 4.53 25.22
N LYS A 106 42.13 5.12 24.76
CA LYS A 106 41.65 6.43 25.16
C LYS A 106 40.14 6.36 25.46
N PRO A 107 39.61 7.28 26.28
CA PRO A 107 38.17 7.42 26.48
C PRO A 107 37.42 7.53 25.15
N GLY A 108 36.30 6.84 25.02
CA GLY A 108 35.46 6.90 23.83
C GLY A 108 34.72 8.23 23.66
N ASN A 109 34.23 8.47 22.45
CA ASN A 109 33.42 9.64 22.13
C ASN A 109 32.04 9.62 22.79
N LYS A 110 31.48 8.42 23.04
CA LYS A 110 30.24 8.25 23.81
C LYS A 110 30.53 8.47 25.29
N GLU A 111 29.67 9.24 25.96
CA GLU A 111 29.90 9.69 27.34
C GLU A 111 29.71 8.56 28.35
N TYR A 112 28.63 7.77 28.19
CA TYR A 112 28.23 6.74 29.12
C TYR A 112 28.49 5.32 28.56
N PRO A 113 28.62 4.31 29.45
CA PRO A 113 28.63 2.91 29.02
C PRO A 113 27.33 2.53 28.32
N LEU A 114 27.42 1.65 27.32
CA LEU A 114 26.25 1.16 26.59
C LEU A 114 25.73 -0.11 27.25
N ILE A 115 24.44 -0.10 27.62
CA ILE A 115 23.77 -1.19 28.34
C ILE A 115 22.59 -1.66 27.50
N PRO A 116 22.52 -2.94 27.09
CA PRO A 116 21.41 -3.46 26.29
C PRO A 116 20.05 -3.25 26.99
N ARG A 117 19.07 -2.64 26.32
CA ARG A 117 17.70 -2.51 26.85
C ARG A 117 17.02 -3.87 27.08
N THR A 118 17.43 -4.89 26.32
CA THR A 118 16.88 -6.26 26.35
C THR A 118 17.07 -6.98 27.68
N ILE A 119 18.00 -6.50 28.53
CA ILE A 119 18.27 -7.04 29.86
C ILE A 119 17.85 -6.09 31.01
N LEU A 120 17.08 -5.03 30.71
CA LEU A 120 16.62 -4.05 31.71
C LEU A 120 15.12 -4.17 31.98
N GLU A 121 14.71 -4.22 33.25
CA GLU A 121 13.28 -4.24 33.59
C GLU A 121 12.58 -2.89 33.29
N PRO A 122 11.32 -2.91 32.82
CA PRO A 122 10.45 -4.09 32.63
C PRO A 122 10.72 -4.82 31.29
N VAL A 123 10.72 -6.17 31.33
CA VAL A 123 10.80 -7.09 30.17
C VAL A 123 9.74 -8.18 30.27
N ALA A 124 9.18 -8.61 29.13
CA ALA A 124 8.07 -9.57 29.09
C ALA A 124 8.50 -11.04 29.35
N LYS A 125 9.78 -11.37 29.15
CA LYS A 125 10.40 -12.68 29.44
C LYS A 125 11.59 -12.50 30.38
N LYS A 126 11.73 -13.42 31.35
CA LYS A 126 12.63 -13.33 32.51
C LYS A 126 13.89 -14.21 32.37
N ASP A 127 14.59 -14.16 31.24
CA ASP A 127 15.74 -15.06 31.05
C ASP A 127 17.06 -14.45 31.55
N ILE A 128 17.29 -13.15 31.30
CA ILE A 128 18.47 -12.41 31.78
C ILE A 128 18.05 -11.00 32.20
N ILE A 129 18.31 -10.62 33.45
CA ILE A 129 17.99 -9.29 34.00
C ILE A 129 19.23 -8.71 34.66
N PHE A 130 19.71 -7.59 34.12
CA PHE A 130 20.88 -6.87 34.63
C PHE A 130 20.50 -5.83 35.70
N SER A 131 19.50 -5.01 35.42
CA SER A 131 18.98 -3.96 36.31
C SER A 131 17.61 -3.47 35.82
N SER A 132 17.06 -2.41 36.40
CA SER A 132 15.89 -1.71 35.85
C SER A 132 16.30 -0.48 35.05
N VAL A 133 15.47 -0.07 34.07
CA VAL A 133 15.70 1.17 33.31
C VAL A 133 15.82 2.37 34.24
N ALA A 134 14.91 2.49 35.21
CA ALA A 134 14.91 3.60 36.17
C ALA A 134 16.21 3.67 37.00
N CYS A 135 16.75 2.52 37.41
CA CYS A 135 18.01 2.47 38.15
C CYS A 135 19.20 2.92 37.29
N VAL A 136 19.28 2.42 36.06
CA VAL A 136 20.33 2.83 35.11
C VAL A 136 20.25 4.33 34.85
N ASP A 137 19.07 4.85 34.51
CA ASP A 137 18.87 6.28 34.22
C ASP A 137 19.26 7.16 35.41
N GLU A 138 18.86 6.79 36.64
CA GLU A 138 19.20 7.53 37.85
C GLU A 138 20.71 7.54 38.11
N VAL A 139 21.38 6.40 37.93
CA VAL A 139 22.84 6.30 38.12
C VAL A 139 23.58 7.12 37.07
N LEU A 140 23.22 6.99 35.80
CA LEU A 140 23.88 7.74 34.72
C LEU A 140 23.65 9.25 34.85
N ALA A 141 22.48 9.69 35.29
CA ALA A 141 22.18 11.10 35.54
C ALA A 141 23.03 11.73 36.67
N LYS A 142 23.54 10.92 37.60
CA LYS A 142 24.38 11.35 38.74
C LYS A 142 25.86 11.03 38.55
N ALA A 143 26.24 10.32 37.50
CA ALA A 143 27.61 9.84 37.32
C ALA A 143 28.52 10.97 36.83
N GLU A 144 29.63 11.18 37.54
CA GLU A 144 30.73 12.03 37.09
C GLU A 144 31.80 11.16 36.42
N ILE A 145 32.10 11.45 35.15
CA ILE A 145 33.04 10.65 34.35
C ILE A 145 34.30 11.46 34.12
N ASN A 146 35.43 11.00 34.66
CA ASN A 146 36.73 11.60 34.39
C ASN A 146 37.28 11.03 33.06
N LYS A 147 37.70 11.91 32.14
CA LYS A 147 38.26 11.54 30.83
C LYS A 147 39.72 11.98 30.63
N ASP A 148 40.40 12.44 31.69
CA ASP A 148 41.76 12.98 31.61
C ASP A 148 42.79 11.90 31.24
N SER A 149 42.57 10.68 31.73
CA SER A 149 43.37 9.50 31.39
C SER A 149 42.50 8.26 31.18
N TRP A 150 43.05 7.25 30.47
CA TRP A 150 42.37 5.96 30.33
C TRP A 150 42.10 5.29 31.67
N THR A 151 43.06 5.36 32.60
CA THR A 151 42.95 4.73 33.93
C THR A 151 41.83 5.35 34.75
N GLU A 152 41.71 6.68 34.77
CA GLU A 152 40.63 7.37 35.48
C GLU A 152 39.27 7.12 34.83
N TYR A 153 39.22 7.17 33.49
CA TYR A 153 38.01 6.85 32.74
C TYR A 153 37.52 5.43 33.01
N TYR A 154 38.42 4.46 32.96
CA TYR A 154 38.12 3.07 33.26
C TYR A 154 37.64 2.91 34.70
N ALA A 155 38.24 3.62 35.66
CA ALA A 155 37.78 3.63 37.04
C ALA A 155 36.36 4.21 37.18
N SER A 156 36.03 5.30 36.49
CA SER A 156 34.66 5.83 36.43
C SER A 156 33.67 4.79 35.88
N MET A 157 34.04 4.03 34.83
CA MET A 157 33.19 2.96 34.29
C MET A 157 32.94 1.83 35.31
N GLN A 158 33.97 1.45 36.09
CA GLN A 158 33.82 0.48 37.17
C GLN A 158 32.89 1.00 38.28
N GLN A 159 33.00 2.28 38.65
CA GLN A 159 32.12 2.90 39.63
C GLN A 159 30.66 2.91 39.17
N ILE A 160 30.40 3.23 37.90
CA ILE A 160 29.05 3.18 37.31
C ILE A 160 28.51 1.75 37.37
N PHE A 161 29.30 0.74 36.98
CA PHE A 161 28.89 -0.65 37.07
C PHE A 161 28.50 -1.05 38.51
N THR A 162 29.34 -0.68 39.49
CA THR A 162 29.09 -0.94 40.91
C THR A 162 27.88 -0.16 41.43
N ALA A 163 27.63 1.05 40.97
CA ALA A 163 26.46 1.83 41.35
C ALA A 163 25.15 1.18 40.86
N ILE A 164 25.15 0.61 39.65
CA ILE A 164 24.01 -0.11 39.05
C ILE A 164 23.77 -1.44 39.74
N THR A 165 24.82 -2.24 39.93
CA THR A 165 24.70 -3.65 40.36
C THR A 165 24.91 -3.89 41.86
N LYS A 166 25.44 -2.89 42.57
CA LYS A 166 25.96 -2.98 43.96
C LYS A 166 27.10 -3.98 44.14
N GLN A 167 27.72 -4.44 43.05
CA GLN A 167 28.83 -5.41 43.06
C GLN A 167 29.93 -4.96 42.07
N ASN A 168 31.17 -5.39 42.31
CA ASN A 168 32.26 -5.13 41.37
C ASN A 168 32.21 -6.08 40.17
N THR A 169 32.64 -5.61 39.00
CA THR A 169 32.64 -6.35 37.73
C THR A 169 33.35 -7.70 37.82
N ALA A 170 34.51 -7.76 38.50
CA ALA A 170 35.30 -8.99 38.65
C ALA A 170 34.58 -10.11 39.45
N ASN A 171 33.75 -9.73 40.43
CA ASN A 171 33.10 -10.67 41.35
C ASN A 171 31.57 -10.67 41.18
N TYR A 172 31.06 -10.14 40.07
CA TYR A 172 29.62 -10.00 39.87
C TYR A 172 28.93 -11.37 39.83
N GLN A 173 28.01 -11.57 40.76
CA GLN A 173 27.16 -12.76 40.83
C GLN A 173 25.68 -12.38 40.68
N PRO A 174 24.97 -12.99 39.73
CA PRO A 174 23.55 -12.71 39.52
C PRO A 174 22.72 -13.45 40.56
N LYS A 175 21.62 -12.82 41.00
CA LYS A 175 20.76 -13.39 42.04
C LYS A 175 20.08 -14.68 41.56
N GLU A 176 19.52 -14.72 40.35
CA GLU A 176 18.81 -15.90 39.79
C GLU A 176 18.89 -15.95 38.23
N PHE A 177 18.50 -17.07 37.61
CA PHE A 177 18.23 -17.28 36.16
C PHE A 177 19.40 -17.33 35.14
N PHE A 178 20.56 -16.73 35.40
CA PHE A 178 21.70 -16.78 34.46
C PHE A 178 23.06 -16.95 35.15
N ALA A 179 24.06 -17.38 34.40
CA ALA A 179 25.45 -17.52 34.80
C ALA A 179 26.29 -16.39 34.19
N VAL A 180 27.37 -16.03 34.88
CA VAL A 180 28.32 -15.00 34.43
C VAL A 180 29.58 -15.68 33.94
N LYS A 181 29.98 -15.35 32.72
CA LYS A 181 31.28 -15.73 32.15
C LYS A 181 32.17 -14.49 32.15
N GLN A 182 33.24 -14.52 32.95
CA GLN A 182 34.27 -13.48 32.93
C GLN A 182 35.08 -13.63 31.64
N GLN A 183 34.69 -12.88 30.62
CA GLN A 183 35.27 -12.96 29.28
C GLN A 183 35.28 -11.56 28.67
N LEU A 184 36.46 -11.14 28.22
CA LEU A 184 36.63 -9.92 27.45
C LEU A 184 36.06 -10.11 26.05
N VAL A 185 35.28 -9.14 25.61
CA VAL A 185 34.77 -9.02 24.24
C VAL A 185 35.06 -7.60 23.77
N ILE A 186 35.80 -7.47 22.67
CA ILE A 186 36.16 -6.18 22.09
C ILE A 186 35.72 -6.16 20.63
N ILE A 187 34.84 -5.25 20.26
CA ILE A 187 34.32 -5.13 18.89
C ILE A 187 34.54 -3.72 18.36
N PRO A 188 34.73 -3.54 17.04
CA PRO A 188 34.59 -2.25 16.39
C PRO A 188 33.22 -1.61 16.66
N ASP A 189 33.15 -0.30 16.90
CA ASP A 189 31.88 0.41 17.18
C ASP A 189 30.95 0.42 15.94
N ASP A 190 31.51 0.37 14.74
CA ASP A 190 30.75 0.30 13.48
C ASP A 190 30.03 -1.05 13.29
N LEU A 191 30.49 -2.14 13.91
CA LEU A 191 29.71 -3.38 14.01
C LEU A 191 28.44 -3.24 14.86
N VAL A 192 28.30 -2.13 15.60
CA VAL A 192 27.11 -1.76 16.38
C VAL A 192 26.25 -0.72 15.64
N THR A 193 26.59 -0.33 14.40
CA THR A 193 25.68 0.52 13.61
C THR A 193 24.38 -0.22 13.31
N SER A 194 23.36 0.21 14.03
CA SER A 194 22.08 -0.46 14.10
C SER A 194 21.26 -0.25 12.84
N ALA A 195 20.36 -1.19 12.55
CA ALA A 195 19.45 -1.09 11.41
C ALA A 195 18.63 0.21 11.43
N SER A 196 18.39 0.83 12.59
CA SER A 196 17.66 2.09 12.70
C SER A 196 18.50 3.36 12.58
N TYR A 197 19.78 3.30 12.21
CA TYR A 197 20.61 4.52 12.03
C TYR A 197 19.87 5.61 11.24
N HIS A 198 19.31 5.26 10.07
CA HIS A 198 18.59 6.22 9.23
C HIS A 198 17.30 6.76 9.87
N ILE A 199 16.62 5.95 10.69
CA ILE A 199 15.43 6.37 11.46
C ILE A 199 15.84 7.32 12.59
N LEU A 200 16.94 7.05 13.29
CA LEU A 200 17.48 7.93 14.33
C LEU A 200 17.91 9.28 13.76
N GLN A 201 18.54 9.29 12.57
CA GLN A 201 18.85 10.54 11.88
C GLN A 201 17.58 11.32 11.51
N LEU A 202 16.52 10.63 11.10
CA LEU A 202 15.22 11.26 10.84
C LEU A 202 14.65 11.89 12.12
N TYR A 203 14.65 11.19 13.26
CA TYR A 203 14.22 11.75 14.54
C TYR A 203 15.06 12.97 14.97
N LYS A 204 16.39 12.92 14.79
CA LYS A 204 17.31 14.04 15.05
C LYS A 204 17.03 15.25 14.16
N LYS A 205 16.63 15.04 12.91
CA LYS A 205 16.18 16.13 12.03
C LYS A 205 14.84 16.69 12.52
N LEU A 206 13.84 15.83 12.71
CA LEU A 206 12.49 16.22 13.17
C LEU A 206 12.49 16.95 14.51
N SER A 207 13.39 16.61 15.45
CA SER A 207 13.48 17.29 16.74
C SER A 207 13.91 18.76 16.64
N LYS A 208 14.54 19.15 15.51
CA LYS A 208 14.94 20.52 15.21
C LYS A 208 13.86 21.32 14.47
N HIS A 209 12.82 20.66 13.94
CA HIS A 209 11.72 21.35 13.27
C HIS A 209 10.73 21.95 14.28
N THR A 210 10.26 23.16 13.98
CA THR A 210 9.21 23.85 14.76
C THR A 210 7.81 23.56 14.24
N ASN A 211 7.67 23.26 12.94
CA ASN A 211 6.40 22.89 12.32
C ASN A 211 6.40 21.43 11.87
N TYR A 212 5.40 20.68 12.33
CA TYR A 212 5.26 19.25 12.05
C TYR A 212 4.22 18.97 10.95
N PRO A 213 4.43 17.94 10.11
CA PRO A 213 3.44 17.51 9.14
C PRO A 213 2.11 17.16 9.80
N LYS A 214 0.99 17.43 9.11
CA LYS A 214 -0.36 17.14 9.63
C LYS A 214 -0.52 15.67 10.03
N LEU A 215 0.02 14.74 9.24
CA LEU A 215 0.02 13.31 9.56
C LEU A 215 0.63 13.01 10.93
N LEU A 216 1.79 13.60 11.25
CA LEU A 216 2.44 13.39 12.53
C LEU A 216 1.60 13.94 13.68
N LYS A 217 0.97 15.12 13.48
CA LYS A 217 0.04 15.70 14.45
C LYS A 217 -1.15 14.77 14.70
N THR A 218 -1.74 14.21 13.65
CA THR A 218 -2.85 13.24 13.74
C THR A 218 -2.46 11.99 14.52
N ILE A 219 -1.27 11.43 14.28
CA ILE A 219 -0.82 10.18 14.93
C ILE A 219 -0.51 10.39 16.42
N ILE A 220 0.02 11.55 16.81
CA ILE A 220 0.41 11.84 18.20
C ILE A 220 -0.74 12.42 19.03
N GLU A 221 -1.90 12.66 18.42
CA GLU A 221 -3.05 13.27 19.10
C GLU A 221 -3.69 12.25 20.05
N GLU A 222 -3.76 12.60 21.33
CA GLU A 222 -4.31 11.72 22.38
C GLU A 222 -5.84 11.69 22.39
N LYS A 223 -6.49 12.65 21.71
CA LYS A 223 -7.94 12.70 21.63
C LYS A 223 -8.45 11.58 20.74
N SER A 224 -9.37 10.78 21.30
CA SER A 224 -10.10 9.80 20.50
C SER A 224 -10.83 10.51 19.36
N PRO A 225 -10.64 10.07 18.10
CA PRO A 225 -11.35 10.65 16.98
C PRO A 225 -12.85 10.39 17.12
N ALA A 226 -13.67 11.32 16.63
CA ALA A 226 -15.11 11.11 16.55
C ALA A 226 -15.40 9.89 15.66
N ILE A 227 -16.23 8.98 16.15
CA ILE A 227 -16.61 7.78 15.40
C ILE A 227 -17.41 8.23 14.18
N GLN A 228 -16.88 7.96 12.98
CA GLN A 228 -17.58 8.21 11.73
C GLN A 228 -18.49 7.02 11.39
N ASN A 229 -19.65 7.33 10.80
CA ASN A 229 -20.55 6.31 10.29
C ASN A 229 -19.85 5.54 9.17
N GLN A 230 -20.02 4.22 9.19
CA GLN A 230 -19.52 3.39 8.12
C GLN A 230 -20.49 3.41 6.94
N TYR A 231 -19.95 3.36 5.72
CA TYR A 231 -20.80 3.28 4.53
C TYR A 231 -21.64 1.99 4.52
N ASN A 232 -22.90 2.15 4.15
CA ASN A 232 -23.84 1.06 3.87
C ASN A 232 -23.68 0.54 2.42
N ASN A 233 -24.44 -0.48 2.05
CA ASN A 233 -24.31 -1.12 0.74
C ASN A 233 -24.59 -0.19 -0.44
N ALA A 234 -25.61 0.67 -0.32
CA ALA A 234 -25.98 1.62 -1.37
C ALA A 234 -24.93 2.73 -1.52
N GLU A 235 -24.38 3.22 -0.39
CA GLU A 235 -23.31 4.21 -0.39
C GLU A 235 -22.01 3.67 -0.98
N VAL A 236 -21.59 2.44 -0.62
CA VAL A 236 -20.43 1.79 -1.23
C VAL A 236 -20.62 1.60 -2.74
N PHE A 237 -21.83 1.24 -3.17
CA PHE A 237 -22.14 1.12 -4.59
C PHE A 237 -22.02 2.48 -5.31
N ALA A 238 -22.58 3.54 -4.74
CA ALA A 238 -22.47 4.89 -5.29
C ALA A 238 -21.02 5.39 -5.33
N GLU A 239 -20.26 5.22 -4.25
CA GLU A 239 -18.85 5.62 -4.17
C GLU A 239 -17.95 4.82 -5.13
N SER A 240 -18.37 3.63 -5.55
CA SER A 240 -17.65 2.85 -6.57
C SER A 240 -17.58 3.57 -7.93
N ALA A 241 -18.46 4.54 -8.21
CA ALA A 241 -18.35 5.42 -9.38
C ALA A 241 -17.07 6.28 -9.39
N SER A 242 -16.44 6.47 -8.22
CA SER A 242 -15.23 7.28 -8.03
C SER A 242 -13.95 6.44 -7.89
N HIS A 243 -14.05 5.13 -8.09
CA HIS A 243 -12.95 4.18 -8.15
C HIS A 243 -12.65 3.83 -9.61
N PHE A 244 -11.52 4.30 -10.15
CA PHE A 244 -11.23 4.27 -11.59
C PHE A 244 -10.25 3.17 -12.01
N GLY A 245 -9.56 2.51 -11.08
CA GLY A 245 -8.43 1.66 -11.40
C GLY A 245 -8.36 0.35 -10.65
N GLN A 246 -7.95 -0.71 -11.35
CA GLN A 246 -7.67 -2.02 -10.78
C GLN A 246 -6.45 -2.60 -11.47
N MET A 247 -5.45 -3.10 -10.74
CA MET A 247 -4.24 -3.66 -11.37
C MET A 247 -4.41 -5.08 -11.91
N ASN A 248 -5.43 -5.81 -11.45
CA ASN A 248 -5.61 -7.24 -11.73
C ASN A 248 -6.98 -7.51 -12.38
N SER A 249 -7.00 -8.34 -13.44
CA SER A 249 -8.20 -8.76 -14.16
C SER A 249 -8.77 -10.12 -13.72
N GLY A 250 -8.04 -10.88 -12.88
CA GLY A 250 -8.44 -12.24 -12.51
C GLY A 250 -9.65 -12.31 -11.57
N PHE A 251 -9.83 -11.30 -10.71
CA PHE A 251 -10.96 -11.22 -9.78
C PHE A 251 -11.27 -9.77 -9.40
N GLY A 252 -12.55 -9.50 -9.15
CA GLY A 252 -13.03 -8.23 -8.63
C GLY A 252 -12.79 -8.09 -7.12
N LEU A 253 -12.99 -6.88 -6.62
CA LEU A 253 -12.90 -6.58 -5.20
C LEU A 253 -14.11 -7.09 -4.43
N SER A 254 -13.87 -7.61 -3.24
CA SER A 254 -14.95 -7.93 -2.31
C SER A 254 -15.63 -6.66 -1.80
N PHE A 255 -16.87 -6.79 -1.31
CA PHE A 255 -17.60 -5.69 -0.70
C PHE A 255 -16.79 -4.96 0.41
N SER A 256 -16.10 -5.70 1.29
CA SER A 256 -15.30 -5.08 2.36
C SER A 256 -14.09 -4.31 1.83
N GLN A 257 -13.47 -4.76 0.74
CA GLN A 257 -12.39 -4.04 0.07
C GLN A 257 -12.92 -2.77 -0.59
N ARG A 258 -14.06 -2.83 -1.29
CA ARG A 258 -14.72 -1.64 -1.88
C ARG A 258 -15.08 -0.61 -0.81
N LYS A 259 -15.57 -1.07 0.33
CA LYS A 259 -15.86 -0.22 1.49
C LYS A 259 -14.60 0.47 2.01
N ALA A 260 -13.48 -0.24 2.12
CA ALA A 260 -12.20 0.36 2.50
C ALA A 260 -11.73 1.41 1.49
N ILE A 261 -11.87 1.16 0.19
CA ILE A 261 -11.55 2.14 -0.87
C ILE A 261 -12.48 3.35 -0.80
N SER A 262 -13.76 3.15 -0.51
CA SER A 262 -14.74 4.24 -0.35
C SER A 262 -14.42 5.15 0.82
N HIS A 263 -13.90 4.60 1.93
CA HIS A 263 -13.37 5.41 3.03
C HIS A 263 -12.02 6.07 2.66
N PHE A 264 -11.15 5.35 1.96
CA PHE A 264 -9.87 5.90 1.50
C PHE A 264 -10.05 7.10 0.58
N SER A 265 -11.02 7.08 -0.33
CA SER A 265 -11.27 8.15 -1.30
C SER A 265 -11.64 9.50 -0.67
N LYS A 266 -12.12 9.49 0.58
CA LYS A 266 -12.48 10.69 1.35
C LYS A 266 -11.37 11.19 2.26
N LEU A 267 -10.27 10.45 2.40
CA LEU A 267 -9.16 10.86 3.26
C LEU A 267 -8.60 12.19 2.79
N GLN A 268 -8.45 13.10 3.73
CA GLN A 268 -7.76 14.36 3.52
C GLN A 268 -6.28 14.23 3.84
N SER A 269 -5.49 15.23 3.43
CA SER A 269 -4.08 15.30 3.77
C SER A 269 -3.88 15.17 5.27
N GLY A 270 -3.00 14.23 5.67
CA GLY A 270 -2.66 13.95 7.06
C GLY A 270 -3.63 13.05 7.83
N GLU A 271 -4.66 12.50 7.19
CA GLU A 271 -5.55 11.51 7.82
C GLU A 271 -5.04 10.08 7.64
N VAL A 272 -5.52 9.18 8.50
CA VAL A 272 -5.09 7.78 8.56
C VAL A 272 -6.31 6.88 8.51
N LEU A 273 -6.26 5.86 7.65
CA LEU A 273 -7.24 4.79 7.61
C LEU A 273 -6.61 3.49 8.11
N ALA A 274 -7.13 2.96 9.21
CA ALA A 274 -6.77 1.64 9.69
C ALA A 274 -7.65 0.58 8.99
N VAL A 275 -7.01 -0.39 8.32
CA VAL A 275 -7.70 -1.51 7.68
C VAL A 275 -7.26 -2.81 8.34
N ASN A 276 -8.21 -3.49 8.99
CA ASN A 276 -7.97 -4.81 9.53
C ASN A 276 -8.34 -5.88 8.48
N GLY A 277 -7.44 -6.83 8.26
CA GLY A 277 -7.67 -7.95 7.34
C GLY A 277 -6.96 -9.21 7.84
N PRO A 278 -7.68 -10.27 8.22
CA PRO A 278 -7.11 -11.59 8.52
C PRO A 278 -6.19 -12.15 7.41
N PRO A 279 -5.37 -13.18 7.67
CA PRO A 279 -4.62 -13.87 6.62
C PRO A 279 -5.54 -14.31 5.46
N GLY A 280 -5.06 -14.18 4.21
CA GLY A 280 -5.84 -14.57 3.02
C GLY A 280 -6.92 -13.58 2.53
N THR A 281 -7.15 -12.46 3.21
CA THR A 281 -8.24 -11.50 2.85
C THR A 281 -7.92 -10.51 1.72
N GLY A 282 -6.87 -10.75 0.93
CA GLY A 282 -6.53 -9.91 -0.22
C GLY A 282 -6.03 -8.50 0.13
N LYS A 283 -5.33 -8.32 1.27
CA LYS A 283 -4.72 -7.02 1.66
C LYS A 283 -3.85 -6.42 0.55
N THR A 284 -3.09 -7.26 -0.14
CA THR A 284 -2.24 -6.84 -1.25
C THR A 284 -3.06 -6.34 -2.44
N THR A 285 -4.17 -7.02 -2.77
CA THR A 285 -5.10 -6.57 -3.80
C THR A 285 -5.70 -5.20 -3.47
N LEU A 286 -6.06 -4.97 -2.20
CA LEU A 286 -6.53 -3.66 -1.76
C LEU A 286 -5.47 -2.56 -1.98
N ILE A 287 -4.22 -2.83 -1.60
CA ILE A 287 -3.09 -1.90 -1.81
C ILE A 287 -2.91 -1.59 -3.30
N GLN A 288 -2.92 -2.61 -4.16
CA GLN A 288 -2.83 -2.45 -5.61
C GLN A 288 -3.96 -1.58 -6.17
N SER A 289 -5.18 -1.78 -5.68
CA SER A 289 -6.36 -1.03 -6.14
C SER A 289 -6.27 0.44 -5.75
N VAL A 290 -5.88 0.72 -4.50
CA VAL A 290 -5.64 2.09 -4.02
C VAL A 290 -4.57 2.78 -4.87
N ILE A 291 -3.47 2.09 -5.18
CA ILE A 291 -2.39 2.66 -5.98
C ILE A 291 -2.84 2.87 -7.43
N ALA A 292 -3.53 1.91 -8.05
CA ALA A 292 -4.02 2.05 -9.42
C ALA A 292 -4.99 3.22 -9.57
N ASP A 293 -5.93 3.35 -8.63
CA ASP A 293 -6.91 4.44 -8.63
C ASP A 293 -6.23 5.82 -8.55
N ASN A 294 -5.26 6.00 -7.65
CA ASN A 294 -4.54 7.28 -7.54
C ASN A 294 -3.61 7.53 -8.73
N PHE A 295 -3.01 6.47 -9.30
CA PHE A 295 -2.17 6.56 -10.49
C PHE A 295 -2.96 7.03 -11.71
N ILE A 296 -4.19 6.54 -11.87
CA ILE A 296 -5.14 6.99 -12.90
C ILE A 296 -5.60 8.42 -12.63
N LYS A 297 -6.00 8.75 -11.39
CA LYS A 297 -6.43 10.12 -11.02
C LYS A 297 -5.33 11.15 -11.31
N ALA A 298 -4.08 10.80 -11.04
CA ALA A 298 -2.93 11.64 -11.38
C ALA A 298 -2.76 11.78 -12.91
N ALA A 299 -2.88 10.68 -13.67
CA ALA A 299 -2.81 10.70 -15.13
C ALA A 299 -3.89 11.61 -15.75
N MET A 300 -5.13 11.47 -15.28
CA MET A 300 -6.27 12.30 -15.70
C MET A 300 -6.02 13.80 -15.50
N LYS A 301 -5.36 14.17 -14.39
CA LYS A 301 -5.03 15.57 -14.07
C LYS A 301 -3.88 16.11 -14.92
N GLY A 302 -2.97 15.24 -15.37
CA GLY A 302 -1.83 15.62 -16.20
C GLY A 302 -0.63 16.24 -15.47
N GLY A 303 -0.68 16.33 -14.14
CA GLY A 303 0.36 16.95 -13.32
C GLY A 303 1.54 16.04 -12.97
N ASP A 304 2.05 16.20 -11.75
CA ASP A 304 3.07 15.33 -11.18
C ASP A 304 2.52 13.91 -10.93
N PRO A 305 3.36 12.86 -11.07
CA PRO A 305 2.97 11.50 -10.76
C PRO A 305 2.67 11.32 -9.28
N PHE A 306 1.78 10.38 -8.97
CA PHE A 306 1.49 10.01 -7.59
C PHE A 306 2.63 9.16 -7.02
N VAL A 307 3.26 9.65 -5.95
CA VAL A 307 4.36 8.94 -5.28
C VAL A 307 3.82 8.16 -4.08
N THR A 308 3.93 6.84 -4.13
CA THR A 308 3.50 5.95 -3.03
C THR A 308 4.68 5.19 -2.46
N VAL A 309 4.67 4.97 -1.15
CA VAL A 309 5.60 4.07 -0.47
C VAL A 309 4.84 3.00 0.29
N ALA A 310 5.20 1.74 0.07
CA ALA A 310 4.82 0.61 0.90
C ALA A 310 6.01 0.22 1.80
N SER A 311 5.78 0.15 3.11
CA SER A 311 6.83 -0.15 4.09
C SER A 311 6.40 -1.19 5.12
N SER A 312 7.37 -1.99 5.56
CA SER A 312 7.20 -3.01 6.60
C SER A 312 8.51 -3.28 7.34
N THR A 313 8.41 -3.67 8.61
CA THR A 313 9.54 -4.16 9.41
C THR A 313 9.89 -5.61 9.06
N ASN A 314 9.01 -6.32 8.33
CA ASN A 314 9.20 -7.71 7.93
C ASN A 314 9.60 -7.83 6.44
N ASN A 315 10.78 -8.39 6.18
CA ASN A 315 11.30 -8.62 4.82
C ASN A 315 10.40 -9.53 3.97
N GLN A 316 9.67 -10.47 4.58
CA GLN A 316 8.73 -11.32 3.83
C GLN A 316 7.52 -10.52 3.35
N ALA A 317 7.03 -9.56 4.14
CA ALA A 317 5.94 -8.68 3.72
C ALA A 317 6.38 -7.78 2.56
N ILE A 318 7.61 -7.25 2.60
CA ILE A 318 8.22 -6.50 1.50
C ILE A 318 8.29 -7.36 0.23
N THR A 319 8.79 -8.59 0.36
CA THR A 319 8.87 -9.55 -0.74
C THR A 319 7.50 -9.83 -1.35
N ASN A 320 6.49 -10.13 -0.52
CA ASN A 320 5.12 -10.40 -0.98
C ASN A 320 4.50 -9.20 -1.71
N ILE A 321 4.79 -7.98 -1.27
CA ILE A 321 4.33 -6.77 -1.95
C ILE A 321 5.02 -6.68 -3.30
N ILE A 322 6.36 -6.69 -3.39
CA ILE A 322 7.08 -6.55 -4.66
C ILE A 322 6.67 -7.63 -5.67
N ASP A 323 6.62 -8.89 -5.24
CA ASP A 323 6.23 -10.02 -6.08
C ASP A 323 4.80 -9.86 -6.62
N SER A 324 3.89 -9.25 -5.87
CA SER A 324 2.52 -9.01 -6.35
C SER A 324 2.42 -7.94 -7.44
N PHE A 325 3.39 -7.03 -7.54
CA PHE A 325 3.45 -5.99 -8.57
C PHE A 325 4.28 -6.44 -9.80
N SER A 326 4.96 -7.58 -9.69
CA SER A 326 5.62 -8.24 -10.82
C SER A 326 4.55 -8.83 -11.74
N LYS A 327 4.64 -8.47 -13.02
CA LYS A 327 3.57 -8.78 -13.97
C LYS A 327 3.84 -10.11 -14.70
N GLY A 328 2.78 -10.88 -14.93
CA GLY A 328 2.79 -12.02 -15.86
C GLY A 328 2.79 -11.57 -17.33
N LYS A 329 3.09 -12.49 -18.26
CA LYS A 329 2.97 -12.22 -19.71
C LYS A 329 1.49 -12.25 -20.10
N SER A 330 0.98 -11.18 -20.70
CA SER A 330 -0.34 -11.17 -21.37
C SER A 330 -0.15 -11.30 -22.88
N SER A 331 -1.14 -11.85 -23.58
CA SER A 331 -1.17 -11.92 -25.05
C SER A 331 -1.63 -10.60 -25.69
N SER A 332 -2.28 -9.71 -24.93
CA SER A 332 -2.77 -8.41 -25.42
C SER A 332 -1.65 -7.37 -25.48
N LEU A 333 -1.59 -6.59 -26.56
CA LEU A 333 -0.58 -5.53 -26.74
C LEU A 333 -0.68 -4.43 -25.68
N LEU A 334 -1.89 -4.02 -25.31
CA LEU A 334 -2.14 -3.03 -24.26
C LEU A 334 -1.75 -3.56 -22.88
N GLU A 335 -1.98 -4.85 -22.65
CA GLU A 335 -1.66 -5.47 -21.37
C GLU A 335 -0.21 -5.92 -21.30
N ASN A 336 0.73 -5.20 -21.91
CA ASN A 336 2.17 -5.43 -21.77
C ASN A 336 2.88 -4.10 -21.55
N ARG A 337 4.06 -4.11 -20.93
CA ARG A 337 4.88 -2.89 -20.82
C ARG A 337 5.39 -2.52 -22.21
N TRP A 338 5.33 -1.24 -22.58
CA TRP A 338 5.83 -0.81 -23.90
C TRP A 338 7.31 -0.44 -23.87
N LEU A 339 7.83 -0.09 -22.69
CA LEU A 339 9.26 0.09 -22.44
C LEU A 339 9.95 -1.25 -22.17
N GLU A 340 11.03 -1.52 -22.89
CA GLU A 340 11.83 -2.74 -22.70
C GLU A 340 12.53 -2.73 -21.34
N ARG A 341 12.75 -3.91 -20.73
CA ARG A 341 13.40 -4.06 -19.41
C ARG A 341 12.63 -3.47 -18.22
N VAL A 342 11.47 -2.85 -18.44
CA VAL A 342 10.50 -2.48 -17.38
C VAL A 342 9.49 -3.61 -17.26
N ASN A 343 9.54 -4.39 -16.17
CA ASN A 343 8.75 -5.62 -16.01
C ASN A 343 7.90 -5.67 -14.72
N SER A 344 7.94 -4.62 -13.90
CA SER A 344 7.19 -4.53 -12.64
C SER A 344 6.55 -3.14 -12.47
N PHE A 345 5.52 -3.05 -11.64
CA PHE A 345 4.90 -1.79 -11.20
C PHE A 345 5.44 -1.31 -9.83
N ALA A 346 6.39 -2.04 -9.23
CA ALA A 346 7.02 -1.67 -7.98
C ALA A 346 8.53 -1.48 -8.13
N LEU A 347 9.08 -0.55 -7.36
CA LEU A 347 10.52 -0.33 -7.24
C LEU A 347 10.97 -0.77 -5.84
N TYR A 348 11.86 -1.76 -5.76
CA TYR A 348 12.45 -2.18 -4.50
C TYR A 348 13.62 -1.28 -4.10
N VAL A 349 13.48 -0.60 -2.97
CA VAL A 349 14.54 0.20 -2.36
C VAL A 349 15.40 -0.72 -1.50
N VAL A 350 16.46 -1.24 -2.11
CA VAL A 350 17.29 -2.30 -1.52
C VAL A 350 18.46 -1.69 -0.74
N SER A 351 18.88 -2.37 0.32
CA SER A 351 20.14 -2.03 1.01
C SER A 351 21.34 -2.28 0.09
N SER A 352 22.48 -1.67 0.39
CA SER A 352 23.76 -1.90 -0.32
C SER A 352 24.38 -3.28 -0.02
N ASP A 353 23.55 -4.25 0.33
CA ASP A 353 23.91 -5.63 0.61
C ASP A 353 23.99 -6.38 -0.74
N PRO A 354 25.17 -6.86 -1.15
CA PRO A 354 25.37 -7.52 -2.43
C PRO A 354 24.46 -8.74 -2.64
N GLU A 355 24.13 -9.49 -1.59
CA GLU A 355 23.29 -10.68 -1.70
C GLU A 355 21.84 -10.30 -2.03
N LYS A 356 21.33 -9.23 -1.42
CA LYS A 356 19.97 -8.73 -1.71
C LYS A 356 19.88 -8.09 -3.09
N ILE A 357 20.93 -7.41 -3.54
CA ILE A 357 21.01 -6.88 -4.91
C ILE A 357 20.98 -8.04 -5.91
N LYS A 358 21.84 -9.06 -5.72
CA LYS A 358 21.86 -10.26 -6.56
C LYS A 358 20.51 -10.97 -6.59
N LYS A 359 19.87 -11.18 -5.43
CA LYS A 359 18.53 -11.77 -5.35
C LYS A 359 17.47 -10.94 -6.09
N SER A 360 17.58 -9.62 -6.05
CA SER A 360 16.68 -8.73 -6.80
C SER A 360 16.86 -8.89 -8.31
N GLN A 361 18.10 -9.02 -8.78
CA GLN A 361 18.42 -9.30 -10.18
C GLN A 361 17.91 -10.68 -10.63
N GLU A 362 18.15 -11.72 -9.84
CA GLU A 362 17.70 -13.10 -10.12
C GLU A 362 16.17 -13.21 -10.21
N ARG A 363 15.45 -12.46 -9.37
CA ARG A 363 13.98 -12.40 -9.40
C ARG A 363 13.43 -11.47 -10.49
N GLY A 364 14.30 -10.74 -11.19
CA GLY A 364 13.91 -9.75 -12.18
C GLY A 364 13.16 -8.56 -11.60
N TRP A 365 13.37 -8.22 -10.33
CA TRP A 365 12.77 -7.05 -9.72
C TRP A 365 13.42 -5.76 -10.23
N LEU A 366 12.62 -4.70 -10.37
CA LEU A 366 13.15 -3.35 -10.48
C LEU A 366 13.63 -2.90 -9.10
N TYR A 367 14.89 -2.47 -9.00
CA TYR A 367 15.49 -2.06 -7.72
C TYR A 367 16.31 -0.78 -7.84
N HIS A 368 16.49 -0.13 -6.68
CA HIS A 368 17.38 1.01 -6.51
C HIS A 368 18.15 0.86 -5.19
N SER A 369 19.48 0.89 -5.29
CA SER A 369 20.42 0.94 -4.16
C SER A 369 21.12 2.29 -4.13
N PHE A 370 21.50 2.74 -2.94
CA PHE A 370 22.31 3.94 -2.74
C PHE A 370 23.80 3.70 -2.95
N GLN A 371 24.18 2.47 -3.33
CA GLN A 371 25.53 2.20 -3.82
C GLN A 371 25.68 2.83 -5.21
N LYS A 372 26.86 3.41 -5.47
CA LYS A 372 27.12 4.09 -6.74
C LYS A 372 26.87 3.14 -7.90
N ASN A 373 26.07 3.59 -8.86
CA ASN A 373 25.70 2.89 -10.07
C ASN A 373 24.88 1.59 -9.90
N GLU A 374 24.22 1.38 -8.75
CA GLU A 374 23.45 0.15 -8.47
C GLU A 374 21.94 0.40 -8.52
N SER A 375 21.36 0.39 -9.72
CA SER A 375 19.90 0.46 -9.91
C SER A 375 19.49 -0.07 -11.28
N SER A 376 18.33 -0.73 -11.34
CA SER A 376 17.72 -1.18 -12.59
C SER A 376 17.44 -0.04 -13.58
N LEU A 377 17.24 1.19 -13.08
CA LEU A 377 16.82 2.34 -13.87
C LEU A 377 17.99 3.08 -14.54
N ILE A 378 19.23 2.89 -14.08
CA ILE A 378 20.41 3.55 -14.66
C ILE A 378 20.58 3.20 -16.13
N ASN A 379 20.39 1.93 -16.47
CA ASN A 379 20.52 1.45 -17.84
C ASN A 379 19.32 1.84 -18.75
N LEU A 380 18.31 2.50 -18.18
CA LEU A 380 17.16 3.04 -18.91
C LEU A 380 17.29 4.55 -19.12
N GLU A 381 18.02 5.26 -18.25
CA GLU A 381 18.25 6.70 -18.37
C GLU A 381 19.53 6.99 -19.17
N THR A 382 19.59 6.53 -20.43
CA THR A 382 20.67 6.84 -21.40
C THR A 382 20.10 7.28 -22.75
N ASP A 383 20.83 8.09 -23.51
CA ASP A 383 20.37 8.58 -24.82
C ASP A 383 20.03 7.42 -25.78
N ASP A 384 20.91 6.41 -25.88
CA ASP A 384 20.70 5.23 -26.71
C ASP A 384 19.42 4.45 -26.34
N TYR A 385 19.13 4.31 -25.05
CA TYR A 385 17.91 3.64 -24.61
C TYR A 385 16.68 4.50 -24.93
N ILE A 386 16.73 5.81 -24.66
CA ILE A 386 15.60 6.72 -24.86
C ILE A 386 15.21 6.81 -26.33
N ASP A 387 16.17 6.87 -27.26
CA ASP A 387 15.87 6.89 -28.69
C ASP A 387 15.18 5.60 -29.16
N LYS A 388 15.71 4.43 -28.74
CA LYS A 388 15.11 3.12 -29.05
C LYS A 388 13.73 2.96 -28.40
N ALA A 389 13.59 3.37 -27.14
CA ALA A 389 12.35 3.30 -26.40
C ALA A 389 11.27 4.20 -27.03
N THR A 390 11.64 5.41 -27.47
CA THR A 390 10.74 6.35 -28.16
C THR A 390 10.19 5.73 -29.44
N ALA A 391 11.06 5.20 -30.30
CA ALA A 391 10.65 4.58 -31.56
C ALA A 391 9.76 3.34 -31.32
N SER A 392 10.16 2.45 -30.40
CA SER A 392 9.42 1.25 -30.04
C SER A 392 8.04 1.58 -29.43
N PHE A 393 7.99 2.58 -28.54
CA PHE A 393 6.75 3.03 -27.90
C PHE A 393 5.75 3.58 -28.93
N LEU A 394 6.18 4.49 -29.81
CA LEU A 394 5.31 5.09 -30.83
C LEU A 394 4.82 4.04 -31.83
N HIS A 395 5.65 3.09 -32.21
CA HIS A 395 5.25 1.97 -33.06
C HIS A 395 4.19 1.08 -32.40
N LYS A 396 4.39 0.68 -31.14
CA LYS A 396 3.40 -0.12 -30.39
C LYS A 396 2.08 0.61 -30.21
N LEU A 397 2.12 1.90 -29.87
CA LEU A 397 0.91 2.72 -29.78
C LEU A 397 0.20 2.80 -31.14
N SER A 398 0.96 3.00 -32.23
CA SER A 398 0.38 3.11 -33.56
C SER A 398 -0.32 1.83 -34.00
N LEU A 399 0.30 0.68 -33.74
CA LEU A 399 -0.31 -0.64 -33.96
C LEU A 399 -1.55 -0.86 -33.10
N TYR A 400 -1.51 -0.43 -31.83
CA TYR A 400 -2.62 -0.63 -30.91
C TYR A 400 -3.84 0.24 -31.27
N ALA A 401 -3.60 1.51 -31.58
CA ALA A 401 -4.63 2.50 -31.84
C ALA A 401 -5.10 2.52 -33.31
N ASP A 402 -4.47 1.73 -34.18
CA ASP A 402 -4.70 1.73 -35.64
C ASP A 402 -4.63 3.16 -36.22
N THR A 403 -3.62 3.92 -35.78
CA THR A 403 -3.39 5.33 -36.16
C THR A 403 -1.91 5.64 -36.05
N VAL A 404 -1.34 6.42 -36.96
CA VAL A 404 0.10 6.73 -36.94
C VAL A 404 0.42 7.81 -35.90
N PHE A 405 1.28 7.49 -34.94
CA PHE A 405 1.84 8.43 -33.96
C PHE A 405 3.33 8.70 -34.26
N THR A 406 3.69 9.97 -34.42
CA THR A 406 5.06 10.39 -34.75
C THR A 406 5.77 11.13 -33.61
N THR A 407 5.04 11.64 -32.62
CA THR A 407 5.62 12.38 -31.48
C THR A 407 5.06 11.88 -30.15
N ILE A 408 5.89 11.98 -29.10
CA ILE A 408 5.50 11.59 -27.74
C ILE A 408 4.37 12.48 -27.21
N ASN A 409 4.33 13.77 -27.56
CA ASN A 409 3.30 14.69 -27.06
C ASN A 409 1.90 14.29 -27.55
N PHE A 410 1.74 13.97 -28.84
CA PHE A 410 0.46 13.46 -29.36
C PHE A 410 0.07 12.12 -28.74
N ALA A 411 1.05 11.26 -28.46
CA ALA A 411 0.82 10.00 -27.77
C ALA A 411 0.33 10.22 -26.32
N GLN A 412 0.91 11.17 -25.60
CA GLN A 412 0.47 11.54 -24.25
C GLN A 412 -0.98 12.06 -24.25
N ASP A 413 -1.32 12.98 -25.16
CA ASP A 413 -2.66 13.55 -25.27
C ASP A 413 -3.71 12.46 -25.56
N TYR A 414 -3.43 11.58 -26.53
CA TYR A 414 -4.31 10.47 -26.87
C TYR A 414 -4.51 9.52 -25.68
N LEU A 415 -3.43 9.10 -25.01
CA LEU A 415 -3.53 8.17 -23.89
C LEU A 415 -4.25 8.81 -22.70
N GLN A 416 -4.02 10.10 -22.43
CA GLN A 416 -4.75 10.81 -21.39
C GLN A 416 -6.25 10.91 -21.71
N ASP A 417 -6.62 11.16 -22.98
CA ASP A 417 -8.01 11.15 -23.41
C ASP A 417 -8.66 9.78 -23.20
N GLN A 418 -7.96 8.68 -23.53
CA GLN A 418 -8.44 7.33 -23.23
C GLN A 418 -8.68 7.11 -21.73
N VAL A 419 -7.76 7.57 -20.86
CA VAL A 419 -7.92 7.49 -19.41
C VAL A 419 -9.15 8.27 -18.93
N LYS A 420 -9.38 9.47 -19.47
CA LYS A 420 -10.55 10.30 -19.13
C LYS A 420 -11.84 9.63 -19.59
N ARG A 421 -11.89 9.17 -20.83
CA ARG A 421 -13.06 8.49 -21.44
C ARG A 421 -13.45 7.21 -20.70
N TYR A 422 -12.50 6.38 -20.32
CA TYR A 422 -12.78 5.17 -19.53
C TYR A 422 -13.21 5.52 -18.10
N SER A 423 -12.64 6.56 -17.50
CA SER A 423 -13.09 7.06 -16.21
C SER A 423 -14.53 7.60 -16.24
N GLU A 424 -14.95 8.28 -17.31
CA GLU A 424 -16.34 8.71 -17.52
C GLU A 424 -17.30 7.53 -17.61
N LYS A 425 -16.97 6.51 -18.41
CA LYS A 425 -17.74 5.26 -18.50
C LYS A 425 -17.93 4.59 -17.12
N ILE A 426 -16.90 4.62 -16.27
CA ILE A 426 -16.96 4.10 -14.90
C ILE A 426 -17.86 4.96 -14.00
N LYS A 427 -17.81 6.29 -14.13
CA LYS A 427 -18.71 7.18 -13.37
C LYS A 427 -20.18 6.90 -13.70
N GLU A 428 -20.49 6.79 -14.99
CA GLU A 428 -21.84 6.53 -15.48
C GLU A 428 -22.35 5.13 -15.10
N SER A 429 -21.45 4.17 -14.89
CA SER A 429 -21.79 2.75 -14.74
C SER A 429 -22.77 2.49 -13.59
N THR A 430 -22.62 3.20 -12.48
CA THR A 430 -23.47 3.02 -11.29
C THR A 430 -24.90 3.47 -11.56
N GLN A 431 -25.07 4.66 -12.15
CA GLN A 431 -26.40 5.18 -12.53
C GLN A 431 -27.06 4.29 -13.58
N GLN A 432 -26.33 3.91 -14.64
CA GLN A 432 -26.83 3.02 -15.68
C GLN A 432 -27.29 1.68 -15.10
N TRP A 433 -26.52 1.11 -14.17
CA TRP A 433 -26.90 -0.12 -13.48
C TRP A 433 -28.12 0.04 -12.59
N THR A 434 -28.18 1.11 -11.78
CA THR A 434 -29.34 1.41 -10.92
C THR A 434 -30.62 1.54 -11.74
N ASP A 435 -30.57 2.24 -12.87
CA ASP A 435 -31.71 2.35 -13.78
C ASP A 435 -32.09 0.99 -14.38
N PHE A 436 -31.10 0.20 -14.79
CA PHE A 436 -31.32 -1.14 -15.34
C PHE A 436 -31.98 -2.10 -14.34
N VAL A 437 -31.48 -2.20 -13.10
CA VAL A 437 -32.07 -3.11 -12.10
C VAL A 437 -33.42 -2.62 -11.58
N SER A 438 -33.69 -1.30 -11.60
CA SER A 438 -35.01 -0.75 -11.23
C SER A 438 -36.14 -1.25 -12.13
N ILE A 439 -35.83 -1.75 -13.33
CA ILE A 439 -36.79 -2.39 -14.24
C ILE A 439 -37.48 -3.57 -13.56
N LYS A 440 -36.77 -4.31 -12.70
CA LYS A 440 -37.31 -5.47 -11.98
C LYS A 440 -38.58 -5.11 -11.21
N GLU A 441 -38.52 -4.06 -10.40
CA GLU A 441 -39.67 -3.60 -9.60
C GLU A 441 -40.81 -3.09 -10.48
N VAL A 442 -40.49 -2.41 -11.59
CA VAL A 442 -41.49 -1.96 -12.56
C VAL A 442 -42.22 -3.15 -13.19
N LEU A 443 -41.50 -4.20 -13.57
CA LEU A 443 -42.08 -5.38 -14.20
C LEU A 443 -42.93 -6.19 -13.21
N LEU A 444 -42.49 -6.36 -11.96
CA LEU A 444 -43.28 -7.02 -10.91
C LEU A 444 -44.59 -6.29 -10.62
N ASN A 445 -44.61 -4.96 -10.70
CA ASN A 445 -45.84 -4.15 -10.56
C ASN A 445 -46.71 -4.16 -11.82
N TYR A 446 -46.16 -4.57 -12.96
CA TYR A 446 -46.84 -4.54 -14.24
C TYR A 446 -47.63 -5.84 -14.49
N LYS A 447 -47.01 -7.00 -14.22
CA LYS A 447 -47.55 -8.34 -14.42
C LYS A 447 -46.87 -9.33 -13.47
N ASP A 448 -47.53 -10.45 -13.18
CA ASP A 448 -46.97 -11.49 -12.30
C ASP A 448 -45.86 -12.26 -13.01
N TYR A 449 -44.62 -11.78 -12.88
CA TYR A 449 -43.43 -12.41 -13.43
C TYR A 449 -42.64 -13.16 -12.38
N THR A 450 -42.13 -14.33 -12.75
CA THR A 450 -41.13 -15.04 -11.94
C THR A 450 -39.73 -14.47 -12.17
N ASN A 451 -38.80 -14.71 -11.25
CA ASN A 451 -37.40 -14.34 -11.48
C ASN A 451 -36.80 -15.02 -12.73
N GLN A 452 -37.31 -16.18 -13.16
CA GLN A 452 -36.85 -16.86 -14.38
C GLN A 452 -37.29 -16.11 -15.65
N ASP A 453 -38.48 -15.51 -15.64
CA ASP A 453 -38.96 -14.66 -16.74
C ASP A 453 -38.12 -13.38 -16.82
N LEU A 454 -37.89 -12.75 -15.67
CA LEU A 454 -37.13 -11.51 -15.55
C LEU A 454 -35.64 -11.70 -15.92
N ALA A 455 -35.10 -12.90 -15.73
CA ALA A 455 -33.73 -13.21 -16.13
C ALA A 455 -33.52 -13.21 -17.65
N LYS A 456 -34.59 -13.38 -18.44
CA LYS A 456 -34.57 -13.49 -19.91
C LYS A 456 -35.05 -12.22 -20.63
N VAL A 457 -35.18 -11.11 -19.90
CA VAL A 457 -35.63 -9.84 -20.47
C VAL A 457 -34.69 -9.39 -21.60
N SER A 458 -35.29 -9.06 -22.73
CA SER A 458 -34.63 -8.69 -23.99
C SER A 458 -35.45 -7.64 -24.75
N ASP A 459 -34.91 -7.10 -25.84
CA ASP A 459 -35.70 -6.22 -26.72
C ASP A 459 -36.96 -6.91 -27.28
N ALA A 460 -36.88 -8.21 -27.55
CA ALA A 460 -38.04 -9.00 -28.00
C ALA A 460 -39.13 -9.09 -26.91
N PHE A 461 -38.72 -9.25 -25.64
CA PHE A 461 -39.64 -9.24 -24.50
C PHE A 461 -40.40 -7.90 -24.39
N PHE A 462 -39.70 -6.76 -24.47
CA PHE A 462 -40.40 -5.48 -24.42
C PHE A 462 -41.29 -5.25 -25.64
N THR A 463 -40.87 -5.72 -26.82
CA THR A 463 -41.68 -5.63 -28.04
C THR A 463 -42.98 -6.43 -27.89
N SER A 464 -42.94 -7.64 -27.32
CA SER A 464 -44.15 -8.44 -27.09
C SER A 464 -45.07 -7.81 -26.05
N GLU A 465 -44.52 -7.30 -24.95
CA GLU A 465 -45.30 -6.71 -23.86
C GLU A 465 -45.96 -5.37 -24.26
N ILE A 466 -45.24 -4.51 -24.99
CA ILE A 466 -45.82 -3.28 -25.55
C ILE A 466 -46.95 -3.62 -26.53
N LYS A 467 -46.76 -4.64 -27.38
CA LYS A 467 -47.81 -5.10 -28.30
C LYS A 467 -49.02 -5.64 -27.55
N GLU A 468 -48.81 -6.37 -26.45
CA GLU A 468 -49.88 -6.93 -25.63
C GLU A 468 -50.75 -5.84 -24.99
N VAL A 469 -50.16 -4.83 -24.35
CA VAL A 469 -50.94 -3.72 -23.75
C VAL A 469 -51.69 -2.95 -24.83
N ASN A 470 -51.04 -2.65 -25.94
CA ASN A 470 -51.69 -1.93 -27.04
C ASN A 470 -52.86 -2.71 -27.62
N ASN A 471 -52.76 -4.04 -27.72
CA ASN A 471 -53.87 -4.89 -28.12
C ASN A 471 -55.06 -4.77 -27.15
N TRP A 472 -54.79 -4.73 -25.83
CA TRP A 472 -55.85 -4.52 -24.83
C TRP A 472 -56.46 -3.11 -24.87
N ILE A 473 -55.67 -2.08 -25.19
CA ILE A 473 -56.18 -0.73 -25.44
C ILE A 473 -57.11 -0.74 -26.64
N THR A 474 -56.72 -1.38 -27.75
CA THR A 474 -57.56 -1.51 -28.95
C THR A 474 -58.85 -2.27 -28.63
N LYS A 475 -58.77 -3.41 -27.93
CA LYS A 475 -59.96 -4.17 -27.48
C LYS A 475 -60.91 -3.31 -26.63
N LEU A 476 -60.39 -2.44 -25.75
CA LEU A 476 -61.22 -1.52 -24.98
C LEU A 476 -61.97 -0.54 -25.88
N LEU A 477 -61.29 0.04 -26.87
CA LEU A 477 -61.87 0.99 -27.82
C LEU A 477 -62.94 0.32 -28.69
N GLU A 478 -62.68 -0.88 -29.20
CA GLU A 478 -63.65 -1.67 -29.96
C GLU A 478 -64.88 -2.03 -29.12
N ALA A 479 -64.67 -2.45 -27.86
CA ALA A 479 -65.75 -2.74 -26.93
C ALA A 479 -66.59 -1.48 -26.62
N LYS A 480 -65.93 -0.32 -26.48
CA LYS A 480 -66.61 0.97 -26.30
C LYS A 480 -67.48 1.35 -27.50
N GLN A 481 -67.02 1.11 -28.73
CA GLN A 481 -67.82 1.36 -29.94
C GLN A 481 -69.06 0.47 -30.04
N LYS A 482 -69.03 -0.72 -29.43
CA LYS A 482 -70.14 -1.67 -29.39
C LYS A 482 -71.03 -1.52 -28.16
N GLU A 483 -70.82 -0.49 -27.32
CA GLU A 483 -71.65 -0.25 -26.13
C GLU A 483 -73.10 0.05 -26.54
N PRO A 484 -74.09 -0.64 -25.94
CA PRO A 484 -75.49 -0.27 -26.09
C PRO A 484 -75.74 1.16 -25.57
N PHE A 485 -76.55 1.94 -26.28
CA PHE A 485 -76.79 3.36 -25.94
C PHE A 485 -77.27 3.58 -24.49
N TYR A 486 -78.02 2.61 -23.92
CA TYR A 486 -78.55 2.71 -22.56
C TYR A 486 -77.48 2.61 -21.46
N TYR A 487 -76.22 2.28 -21.79
CA TYR A 487 -75.09 2.37 -20.85
C TYR A 487 -74.76 3.79 -20.42
N ILE A 488 -75.30 4.82 -21.09
CA ILE A 488 -75.25 6.21 -20.62
C ILE A 488 -76.00 6.43 -19.30
N PHE A 489 -76.97 5.56 -18.98
CA PHE A 489 -77.75 5.58 -17.73
C PHE A 489 -77.13 4.71 -16.63
N SER A 490 -75.81 4.55 -16.60
CA SER A 490 -75.07 3.71 -15.63
C SER A 490 -75.16 4.19 -14.18
N PHE A 491 -75.84 5.31 -13.89
CA PHE A 491 -76.25 5.67 -12.52
C PHE A 491 -77.29 4.69 -11.95
N ILE A 492 -78.03 3.95 -12.79
CA ILE A 492 -78.94 2.90 -12.37
C ILE A 492 -78.15 1.62 -12.07
N LYS A 493 -78.29 1.06 -10.86
CA LYS A 493 -77.54 -0.11 -10.37
C LYS A 493 -77.56 -1.30 -11.35
N SER A 494 -78.73 -1.65 -11.90
CA SER A 494 -78.86 -2.77 -12.84
C SER A 494 -78.12 -2.55 -14.17
N ILE A 495 -78.07 -1.30 -14.65
CA ILE A 495 -77.32 -0.95 -15.88
C ILE A 495 -75.82 -0.94 -15.60
N LYS A 496 -75.41 -0.41 -14.43
CA LYS A 496 -74.02 -0.44 -13.95
C LYS A 496 -73.48 -1.86 -13.87
N GLU A 497 -74.24 -2.79 -13.29
CA GLU A 497 -73.87 -4.21 -13.22
C GLU A 497 -73.77 -4.87 -14.60
N ARG A 498 -74.71 -4.58 -15.52
CA ARG A 498 -74.63 -5.10 -16.90
C ARG A 498 -73.38 -4.59 -17.63
N LYS A 499 -73.04 -3.31 -17.47
CA LYS A 499 -71.81 -2.71 -18.01
C LYS A 499 -70.56 -3.35 -17.40
N ARG A 500 -70.56 -3.57 -16.08
CA ARG A 500 -69.48 -4.25 -15.36
C ARG A 500 -69.24 -5.65 -15.91
N LEU A 501 -70.29 -6.46 -16.06
CA LEU A 501 -70.20 -7.82 -16.60
C LEU A 501 -69.73 -7.84 -18.05
N TYR A 502 -70.19 -6.89 -18.89
CA TYR A 502 -69.74 -6.76 -20.27
C TYR A 502 -68.22 -6.58 -20.36
N TYR A 503 -67.65 -5.64 -19.61
CA TYR A 503 -66.19 -5.44 -19.62
C TYR A 503 -65.43 -6.57 -18.91
N GLN A 504 -65.98 -7.18 -17.87
CA GLN A 504 -65.37 -8.39 -17.30
C GLN A 504 -65.23 -9.52 -18.33
N LEU A 505 -66.21 -9.69 -19.21
CA LEU A 505 -66.16 -10.67 -20.29
C LEU A 505 -65.12 -10.29 -21.35
N VAL A 506 -65.07 -9.02 -21.78
CA VAL A 506 -64.05 -8.51 -22.73
C VAL A 506 -62.63 -8.77 -22.22
N PHE A 507 -62.39 -8.58 -20.92
CA PHE A 507 -61.09 -8.75 -20.28
C PHE A 507 -60.90 -10.10 -19.56
N ASN A 508 -61.72 -11.11 -19.88
CA ASN A 508 -61.63 -12.41 -19.20
C ASN A 508 -60.24 -13.03 -19.37
N GLU A 509 -59.72 -13.01 -20.61
CA GLU A 509 -58.40 -13.53 -20.99
C GLU A 509 -57.25 -12.55 -20.75
N CYS A 510 -57.51 -11.41 -20.11
CA CYS A 510 -56.48 -10.42 -19.81
C CYS A 510 -55.50 -10.97 -18.77
N CYS A 511 -54.21 -10.92 -19.12
CA CYS A 511 -53.09 -11.46 -18.36
C CYS A 511 -52.66 -10.59 -17.16
N PHE A 512 -53.15 -9.35 -17.08
CA PHE A 512 -52.87 -8.46 -15.96
C PHE A 512 -53.66 -8.87 -14.72
N ASP A 513 -53.12 -8.54 -13.54
CA ASP A 513 -53.91 -8.56 -12.32
C ASP A 513 -55.06 -7.53 -12.43
N LYS A 514 -56.28 -8.05 -12.29
CA LYS A 514 -57.55 -7.35 -12.43
C LYS A 514 -58.21 -7.06 -11.08
N SER A 515 -57.61 -7.46 -9.96
CA SER A 515 -58.14 -7.34 -8.60
C SER A 515 -58.66 -5.94 -8.27
N ASN A 516 -57.95 -4.91 -8.72
CA ASN A 516 -58.25 -3.49 -8.45
C ASN A 516 -58.92 -2.76 -9.63
N TRP A 517 -59.41 -3.46 -10.66
CA TRP A 517 -59.99 -2.82 -11.84
C TRP A 517 -61.47 -2.51 -11.65
N ASP A 518 -61.89 -1.26 -11.92
CA ASP A 518 -63.31 -0.89 -11.98
C ASP A 518 -63.88 -1.13 -13.38
N PHE A 519 -64.47 -2.31 -13.58
CA PHE A 519 -65.13 -2.66 -14.84
C PHE A 519 -66.42 -1.88 -15.12
N SER A 520 -66.91 -1.05 -14.18
CA SER A 520 -68.07 -0.18 -14.41
C SER A 520 -67.71 1.16 -15.07
N SER A 521 -66.42 1.53 -15.08
CA SER A 521 -65.92 2.81 -15.60
C SER A 521 -64.91 2.62 -16.73
N THR A 522 -65.33 2.92 -17.96
CA THR A 522 -64.46 2.85 -19.15
C THR A 522 -63.30 3.83 -19.09
N ALA A 523 -63.51 5.01 -18.49
CA ALA A 523 -62.45 5.99 -18.28
C ALA A 523 -61.37 5.47 -17.32
N GLN A 524 -61.77 4.78 -16.24
CA GLN A 524 -60.82 4.17 -15.32
C GLN A 524 -60.07 3.00 -15.98
N LEU A 525 -60.76 2.10 -16.69
CA LEU A 525 -60.11 1.02 -17.45
C LEU A 525 -59.09 1.57 -18.47
N GLN A 526 -59.46 2.63 -19.20
CA GLN A 526 -58.57 3.29 -20.15
C GLN A 526 -57.35 3.86 -19.45
N SER A 527 -57.54 4.57 -18.33
CA SER A 527 -56.42 5.12 -17.55
C SER A 527 -55.48 4.02 -17.02
N THR A 528 -56.04 2.89 -16.54
CA THR A 528 -55.25 1.75 -16.05
C THR A 528 -54.38 1.14 -17.16
N LEU A 529 -54.94 0.94 -18.36
CA LEU A 529 -54.18 0.40 -19.50
C LEU A 529 -53.13 1.39 -20.02
N LEU A 530 -53.45 2.69 -20.08
CA LEU A 530 -52.49 3.72 -20.48
C LEU A 530 -51.34 3.82 -19.47
N ASN A 531 -51.63 3.75 -18.17
CA ASN A 531 -50.59 3.71 -17.13
C ASN A 531 -49.70 2.48 -17.29
N LYS A 532 -50.27 1.30 -17.58
CA LYS A 532 -49.49 0.08 -17.89
C LYS A 532 -48.62 0.26 -19.14
N ALA A 533 -49.15 0.88 -20.19
CA ALA A 533 -48.41 1.18 -21.41
C ALA A 533 -47.24 2.14 -21.12
N GLU A 534 -47.44 3.17 -20.30
CA GLU A 534 -46.39 4.10 -19.90
C GLU A 534 -45.29 3.39 -19.09
N LEU A 535 -45.68 2.56 -18.12
CA LEU A 535 -44.74 1.79 -17.29
C LEU A 535 -43.84 0.89 -18.15
N ILE A 536 -44.41 0.10 -19.06
CA ILE A 536 -43.62 -0.82 -19.89
C ILE A 536 -42.74 -0.07 -20.90
N ASN A 537 -43.22 1.04 -21.47
CA ASN A 537 -42.41 1.88 -22.36
C ASN A 537 -41.24 2.54 -21.61
N LYS A 538 -41.47 2.99 -20.37
CA LYS A 538 -40.41 3.54 -19.52
C LYS A 538 -39.35 2.49 -19.18
N ALA A 539 -39.77 1.27 -18.84
CA ALA A 539 -38.88 0.14 -18.62
C ALA A 539 -38.07 -0.21 -19.88
N ALA A 540 -38.71 -0.29 -21.04
CA ALA A 540 -38.06 -0.54 -22.32
C ALA A 540 -37.03 0.55 -22.67
N LYS A 541 -37.33 1.82 -22.37
CA LYS A 541 -36.39 2.94 -22.58
C LYS A 541 -35.15 2.79 -21.69
N LYS A 542 -35.32 2.45 -20.40
CA LYS A 542 -34.18 2.19 -19.50
C LYS A 542 -33.34 1.00 -19.97
N PHE A 543 -33.98 -0.07 -20.43
CA PHE A 543 -33.29 -1.25 -20.97
C PHE A 543 -32.42 -0.87 -22.18
N LYS A 544 -32.99 -0.15 -23.14
CA LYS A 544 -32.27 0.34 -24.33
C LYS A 544 -31.13 1.28 -23.98
N ALA A 545 -31.33 2.18 -23.01
CA ALA A 545 -30.27 3.08 -22.54
C ALA A 545 -29.07 2.31 -21.96
N PHE A 546 -29.33 1.33 -21.10
CA PHE A 546 -28.27 0.49 -20.53
C PHE A 546 -27.50 -0.28 -21.61
N TYR A 547 -28.20 -0.92 -22.55
CA TYR A 547 -27.55 -1.67 -23.63
C TYR A 547 -26.84 -0.75 -24.63
N SER A 548 -27.33 0.47 -24.85
CA SER A 548 -26.63 1.49 -25.64
C SER A 548 -25.30 1.87 -24.98
N TRP A 549 -25.30 2.19 -23.69
CA TRP A 549 -24.09 2.46 -22.91
C TRP A 549 -23.13 1.25 -22.91
N LYS A 550 -23.65 0.05 -22.61
CA LYS A 550 -22.90 -1.21 -22.62
C LYS A 550 -22.17 -1.43 -23.95
N ASN A 551 -22.85 -1.19 -25.08
CA ASN A 551 -22.28 -1.45 -26.41
C ASN A 551 -21.16 -0.47 -26.81
N GLN A 552 -21.04 0.68 -26.13
CA GLN A 552 -19.91 1.61 -26.30
C GLN A 552 -18.63 1.12 -25.58
N ILE A 553 -18.73 0.07 -24.78
CA ILE A 553 -17.64 -0.51 -24.01
C ILE A 553 -17.31 -1.86 -24.64
N GLU A 554 -16.16 -1.91 -25.31
CA GLU A 554 -15.71 -3.09 -26.04
C GLU A 554 -15.66 -4.34 -25.15
N GLU A 555 -15.18 -4.19 -23.91
CA GLU A 555 -14.99 -5.29 -22.97
C GLU A 555 -16.32 -5.88 -22.47
N PHE A 556 -17.42 -5.14 -22.62
CA PHE A 556 -18.75 -5.56 -22.20
C PHE A 556 -19.58 -6.15 -23.33
N LYS A 557 -19.15 -6.06 -24.59
CA LYS A 557 -19.92 -6.56 -25.74
C LYS A 557 -20.30 -8.03 -25.61
N THR A 558 -19.39 -8.86 -25.11
CA THR A 558 -19.60 -10.31 -24.90
C THR A 558 -20.23 -10.65 -23.55
N GLU A 559 -20.33 -9.68 -22.63
CA GLU A 559 -20.83 -9.92 -21.28
C GLU A 559 -22.35 -9.95 -21.25
N HIS A 560 -22.93 -10.88 -20.50
CA HIS A 560 -24.38 -10.92 -20.26
C HIS A 560 -24.72 -10.18 -18.96
N PHE A 561 -25.80 -9.40 -18.98
CA PHE A 561 -26.33 -8.69 -17.81
C PHE A 561 -27.80 -8.98 -17.65
N SER A 562 -28.23 -9.13 -16.40
CA SER A 562 -29.61 -9.45 -16.05
C SER A 562 -30.13 -8.50 -14.99
N ILE A 563 -31.40 -8.09 -15.08
CA ILE A 563 -32.03 -7.18 -14.11
C ILE A 563 -32.20 -7.80 -12.71
N VAL A 564 -32.00 -9.12 -12.59
CA VAL A 564 -32.01 -9.85 -11.31
C VAL A 564 -30.61 -10.08 -10.74
N GLU A 565 -29.56 -9.68 -11.45
CA GLU A 565 -28.17 -9.80 -11.01
C GLU A 565 -27.86 -8.81 -9.87
N SER A 566 -26.95 -9.20 -8.98
CA SER A 566 -26.54 -8.34 -7.86
C SER A 566 -25.60 -7.23 -8.31
N SER A 567 -25.63 -6.10 -7.61
CA SER A 567 -24.70 -5.00 -7.85
C SER A 567 -23.22 -5.38 -7.64
N ASP A 568 -22.93 -6.34 -6.77
CA ASP A 568 -21.54 -6.81 -6.57
C ASP A 568 -21.04 -7.58 -7.79
N SER A 569 -21.88 -8.44 -8.40
CA SER A 569 -21.54 -9.15 -9.63
C SER A 569 -21.27 -8.19 -10.79
N PHE A 570 -22.10 -7.14 -10.92
CA PHE A 570 -21.85 -6.06 -11.87
C PHE A 570 -20.51 -5.36 -11.61
N LEU A 571 -20.23 -4.96 -10.37
CA LEU A 571 -18.98 -4.28 -10.03
C LEU A 571 -17.74 -5.16 -10.23
N ASN A 572 -17.86 -6.49 -10.08
CA ASN A 572 -16.79 -7.43 -10.39
C ASN A 572 -16.43 -7.41 -11.89
N LYS A 573 -17.42 -7.29 -12.77
CA LYS A 573 -17.19 -7.08 -14.21
C LYS A 573 -16.55 -5.72 -14.47
N VAL A 574 -16.98 -4.66 -13.78
CA VAL A 574 -16.37 -3.32 -13.91
C VAL A 574 -14.89 -3.33 -13.48
N ASP A 575 -14.54 -4.00 -12.39
CA ASP A 575 -13.14 -4.13 -11.91
C ASP A 575 -12.25 -4.85 -12.92
N THR A 576 -12.68 -6.04 -13.32
CA THR A 576 -11.85 -6.99 -14.09
C THR A 576 -11.71 -6.58 -15.56
N LYS A 577 -12.61 -5.73 -16.06
CA LYS A 577 -12.65 -5.30 -17.45
C LYS A 577 -12.27 -3.82 -17.60
N ILE A 578 -13.16 -2.91 -17.18
CA ILE A 578 -13.05 -1.49 -17.51
C ILE A 578 -11.98 -0.81 -16.66
N ARG A 579 -11.98 -1.01 -15.33
CA ARG A 579 -10.98 -0.43 -14.41
C ARG A 579 -9.58 -0.99 -14.69
N TYR A 580 -9.50 -2.28 -15.02
CA TYR A 580 -8.27 -2.94 -15.44
C TYR A 580 -7.71 -2.35 -16.75
N LYS A 581 -8.54 -2.18 -17.78
CA LYS A 581 -8.10 -1.54 -19.03
C LYS A 581 -7.67 -0.08 -18.82
N ASN A 582 -8.42 0.67 -18.02
CA ASN A 582 -8.11 2.06 -17.68
C ASN A 582 -6.75 2.21 -16.99
N PHE A 583 -6.40 1.25 -16.12
CA PHE A 583 -5.07 1.19 -15.52
C PHE A 583 -3.96 1.11 -16.57
N TYR A 584 -4.12 0.31 -17.62
CA TYR A 584 -3.12 0.23 -18.69
C TYR A 584 -3.00 1.49 -19.54
N TYR A 585 -4.12 2.17 -19.83
CA TYR A 585 -4.02 3.48 -20.47
C TYR A 585 -3.20 4.46 -19.63
N ALA A 586 -3.40 4.47 -18.31
CA ALA A 586 -2.58 5.28 -17.42
C ALA A 586 -1.12 4.83 -17.40
N VAL A 587 -0.84 3.53 -17.41
CA VAL A 587 0.53 2.99 -17.50
C VAL A 587 1.25 3.54 -18.73
N HIS A 588 0.65 3.46 -19.91
CA HIS A 588 1.29 3.94 -21.13
C HIS A 588 1.39 5.46 -21.19
N TYR A 589 0.40 6.16 -20.66
CA TYR A 589 0.49 7.61 -20.49
C TYR A 589 1.73 7.99 -19.66
N TRP A 590 1.96 7.29 -18.55
CA TRP A 590 3.13 7.56 -17.71
C TRP A 590 4.44 7.08 -18.32
N GLU A 591 4.44 6.02 -19.13
CA GLU A 591 5.61 5.63 -19.92
C GLU A 591 6.00 6.72 -20.94
N ALA A 592 5.02 7.32 -21.63
CA ALA A 592 5.26 8.44 -22.54
C ALA A 592 5.80 9.68 -21.81
N ARG A 593 5.22 10.00 -20.64
CA ARG A 593 5.71 11.08 -19.77
C ARG A 593 7.11 10.83 -19.23
N TRP A 594 7.44 9.57 -18.93
CA TRP A 594 8.75 9.19 -18.46
C TRP A 594 9.82 9.35 -19.55
N ILE A 595 9.51 8.98 -20.81
CA ILE A 595 10.42 9.20 -21.95
C ILE A 595 10.79 10.69 -22.04
N GLU A 596 9.77 11.57 -22.07
CA GLU A 596 9.98 13.01 -22.16
C GLU A 596 10.75 13.56 -20.96
N ALA A 597 10.33 13.20 -19.73
CA ALA A 597 10.98 13.68 -18.51
C ALA A 597 12.43 13.20 -18.40
N THR A 598 12.75 11.99 -18.88
CA THR A 598 14.10 11.45 -18.86
C THR A 598 14.99 12.12 -19.91
N LYS A 599 14.47 12.36 -21.12
CA LYS A 599 15.18 13.12 -22.15
C LYS A 599 15.56 14.52 -21.64
N ASN A 600 14.60 15.26 -21.08
CA ASN A 600 14.86 16.58 -20.49
C ASN A 600 15.89 16.53 -19.36
N ALA A 601 15.91 15.44 -18.57
CA ALA A 601 16.86 15.27 -17.48
C ALA A 601 18.29 14.97 -17.96
N LEU A 602 18.42 14.24 -19.08
CA LEU A 602 19.69 13.98 -19.77
C LEU A 602 20.24 15.26 -20.40
N ASP A 603 19.41 16.02 -21.13
CA ASP A 603 19.80 17.28 -21.76
C ASP A 603 20.34 18.32 -20.75
N GLN A 604 19.85 18.28 -19.50
CA GLN A 604 20.25 19.17 -18.41
C GLN A 604 21.35 18.59 -17.50
N ASP A 605 21.85 17.39 -17.82
CA ASP A 605 22.79 16.62 -16.99
C ASP A 605 22.36 16.57 -15.51
N ASN A 606 21.06 16.30 -15.27
CA ASN A 606 20.44 16.39 -13.94
C ASN A 606 19.84 15.08 -13.43
N ASN A 607 19.78 14.04 -14.27
CA ASN A 607 19.09 12.79 -14.01
C ASN A 607 19.50 12.11 -12.69
N TRP A 608 20.78 12.17 -12.30
CA TRP A 608 21.30 11.58 -11.05
C TRP A 608 21.88 12.58 -10.05
N LYS A 609 21.56 13.89 -10.16
CA LYS A 609 22.05 14.91 -9.22
C LYS A 609 21.48 14.69 -7.80
N ASN A 610 22.36 14.61 -6.80
CA ASN A 610 22.00 14.45 -5.38
C ASN A 610 21.70 15.79 -4.68
N THR A 611 20.89 16.63 -5.31
CA THR A 611 20.32 17.84 -4.69
C THR A 611 18.88 17.54 -4.27
N GLU A 612 18.29 18.37 -3.39
CA GLU A 612 16.89 18.17 -2.99
C GLU A 612 15.94 18.13 -4.21
N ASN A 613 16.09 19.09 -5.12
CA ASN A 613 15.31 19.13 -6.36
C ASN A 613 15.65 17.96 -7.29
N GLY A 614 16.93 17.61 -7.46
CA GLY A 614 17.33 16.47 -8.27
C GLY A 614 16.74 15.15 -7.77
N THR A 615 16.74 14.92 -6.45
CA THR A 615 16.12 13.74 -5.83
C THR A 615 14.60 13.75 -6.03
N LYS A 616 13.92 14.89 -5.84
CA LYS A 616 12.47 15.01 -6.09
C LYS A 616 12.11 14.65 -7.52
N GLU A 617 12.80 15.23 -8.50
CA GLU A 617 12.54 14.96 -9.92
C GLU A 617 12.89 13.51 -10.31
N ARG A 618 13.94 12.94 -9.74
CA ARG A 618 14.27 11.52 -9.89
C ARG A 618 13.17 10.61 -9.34
N LEU A 619 12.68 10.87 -8.13
CA LEU A 619 11.58 10.10 -7.53
C LEU A 619 10.29 10.27 -8.34
N LYS A 620 10.02 11.45 -8.93
CA LYS A 620 8.88 11.61 -9.84
C LYS A 620 9.04 10.72 -11.07
N ARG A 621 10.19 10.74 -11.75
CA ARG A 621 10.44 9.83 -12.89
C ARG A 621 10.29 8.36 -12.49
N PHE A 622 10.81 7.96 -11.34
CA PHE A 622 10.64 6.60 -10.84
C PHE A 622 9.17 6.25 -10.63
N ALA A 623 8.36 7.18 -10.09
CA ALA A 623 6.93 6.98 -9.85
C ALA A 623 6.10 6.89 -11.14
N MET A 624 6.58 7.46 -12.26
CA MET A 624 5.93 7.28 -13.57
C MET A 624 5.98 5.81 -14.02
N LEU A 625 7.10 5.12 -13.80
CA LEU A 625 7.22 3.70 -14.16
C LEU A 625 6.72 2.78 -13.04
N CYS A 626 7.03 3.11 -11.79
CA CYS A 626 6.81 2.29 -10.62
C CYS A 626 5.96 3.08 -9.60
N PRO A 627 4.62 3.06 -9.69
CA PRO A 627 3.75 3.83 -8.79
C PRO A 627 3.84 3.45 -7.30
N CYS A 628 4.56 2.36 -6.97
CA CYS A 628 4.81 1.91 -5.60
C CYS A 628 6.30 1.71 -5.33
N PHE A 629 6.86 2.48 -4.40
CA PHE A 629 8.20 2.22 -3.86
C PHE A 629 8.07 1.30 -2.65
N VAL A 630 8.78 0.18 -2.68
CA VAL A 630 8.74 -0.79 -1.57
C VAL A 630 10.07 -0.74 -0.84
N ALA A 631 10.02 -0.39 0.44
CA ALA A 631 11.21 -0.22 1.27
C ALA A 631 10.98 -0.83 2.66
N THR A 632 12.03 -1.32 3.31
CA THR A 632 11.91 -1.61 4.75
C THR A 632 11.81 -0.30 5.54
N PHE A 633 11.22 -0.34 6.73
CA PHE A 633 11.18 0.84 7.63
C PHE A 633 12.59 1.40 7.92
N TYR A 634 13.60 0.54 7.93
CA TYR A 634 15.00 0.90 8.14
C TYR A 634 15.64 1.63 6.95
N MET A 635 15.23 1.28 5.72
CA MET A 635 15.79 1.87 4.50
C MET A 635 15.02 3.11 4.02
N LEU A 636 13.73 3.20 4.34
CA LEU A 636 12.88 4.28 3.86
C LEU A 636 13.43 5.69 4.16
N PRO A 637 13.93 6.02 5.37
CA PRO A 637 14.46 7.36 5.62
C PRO A 637 15.67 7.70 4.75
N LYS A 638 16.48 6.69 4.37
CA LYS A 638 17.63 6.90 3.47
C LYS A 638 17.20 7.36 2.08
N MET A 639 16.04 6.92 1.61
CA MET A 639 15.48 7.34 0.31
C MET A 639 15.00 8.80 0.29
N MET A 640 14.62 9.32 1.46
CA MET A 640 14.08 10.67 1.61
C MET A 640 15.11 11.67 2.15
N GLN A 641 16.36 11.23 2.34
CA GLN A 641 17.51 12.03 2.80
C GLN A 641 18.35 12.45 1.62
#